data_AF-A0A9W8TET5-F1
#
_entry.id   AF-A0A9W8TET5-F1
#
_cell.length_a   1.000
_cell.length_b   1.000
_cell.length_c   1.000
_cell.angle_alpha   90.00
_cell.angle_beta   90.00
_cell.angle_gamma   90.00
#
_symmetry.space_group_name_H-M   'P 1'
#
loop_
_entity.id
_entity.type
_entity.pdbx_description
1 polymer ?
#
loop_
_entity_poly.entity_id
_entity_poly.type
_entity_poly.pdbx_seq_one_letter_code
_entity_poly.pdbx_strand_id
1 'polypeptide(L)'
;MAAETLPKHLAEPIDVLMIDNFDSFTWNLYQQLSLHGAEVAVIRNDAISPLLFPQLRIRSLVISPGPGHPQSDSGISRAAIEYFQGRVPVLGVCMGLECLVDLYGGKIGYAGEIMHGKVSRIRHDNRGCFRGIPQGIKSIRYHSLSAAHTTLPAELAITAATEESGVIMGVRHRKYTVEAVQYHPESILSDGGNDLIRNFLLLRGGLWEDNPEARVLDNTLPPFPYEALPKEITSKPGATTKIPSILEKIYTQRLADVAQAQSSPGTTLTDLETLLSLNIAPPLIPFVSRIKQTAPGRPSLFAEIKRASPSKGPISVSTSPAAQALTYALSGAHTISVLTEPKWFLGSLQDMLHARLSVANLPSRPAILRKDFILSRYQVLESRLWGADTILLIVSMLPEALLRDLYAFSLELGMEPLVEVNNAKEMEIALSLPAKVIGVNNRNLHDFEVDMKTTSRLSDMVAGKEAILCALSGIASAEDVQKYASEGVGAVLIGESLMRAKDTAAFIRELFSIPPPNPISPKWNSHPPLVKICGIRNKEEALAIADAGADMLGLMFVRSSQRTIDISTAKEISQAVRNQRFDAEPTESQPSAPEDTNVPWLTAHATRLSLSAPHTRPLLVGVFQDAPLETVLQTVADVQLDIVQLHGSEPVEFAHHIPVPVIRVFHLGTADKDRGVVPNITRGGAYHFVLLDSLRDDGSGVSGGSGKAVDWELAKKIVEDGEILYDSVSAEKEKKSEAGASQPNGSRGPATNGDAAIEVADGVAPPKQTAFPLPIILAGGLTPDNVSAAIAQVHPWALDVSGGVENVDGCGKDLEKVRKFINNAKGVVPSDSEDEDSESGVEENVQSDEDEVEEENH
;
A
#
# COMPACT_ATOMS: atom_id res chain seq x y z
N MET A 1 -50.94 -22.55 13.79
CA MET A 1 -50.10 -21.79 12.85
C MET A 1 -50.81 -20.49 12.56
N ALA A 2 -50.17 -19.34 12.79
CA ALA A 2 -50.75 -18.05 12.42
C ALA A 2 -50.91 -18.03 10.89
N ALA A 3 -52.05 -17.55 10.39
CA ALA A 3 -52.22 -17.35 8.95
C ALA A 3 -51.16 -16.34 8.48
N GLU A 4 -50.29 -16.73 7.54
CA GLU A 4 -49.38 -15.78 6.91
C GLU A 4 -50.22 -14.68 6.24
N THR A 5 -49.97 -13.43 6.62
CA THR A 5 -50.65 -12.25 6.06
C THR A 5 -49.66 -11.46 5.22
N LEU A 6 -50.11 -11.02 4.05
CA LEU A 6 -49.30 -10.22 3.14
C LEU A 6 -48.86 -8.89 3.79
N PRO A 7 -47.60 -8.46 3.64
CA PRO A 7 -47.15 -7.13 4.09
C PRO A 7 -48.03 -6.01 3.54
N LYS A 8 -48.32 -4.98 4.35
CA LYS A 8 -49.26 -3.90 3.99
C LYS A 8 -48.96 -3.24 2.64
N HIS A 9 -47.68 -3.05 2.31
CA HIS A 9 -47.26 -2.42 1.05
C HIS A 9 -47.47 -3.30 -0.19
N LEU A 10 -47.74 -4.60 -0.02
CA LEU A 10 -48.03 -5.53 -1.10
C LEU A 10 -49.53 -5.84 -1.24
N ALA A 11 -50.36 -5.36 -0.31
CA ALA A 11 -51.81 -5.59 -0.30
C ALA A 11 -52.57 -4.69 -1.28
N GLU A 12 -51.95 -3.60 -1.73
CA GLU A 12 -52.49 -2.68 -2.73
C GLU A 12 -52.22 -3.20 -4.15
N PRO A 13 -52.95 -2.72 -5.18
CA PRO A 13 -52.64 -3.02 -6.58
C PRO A 13 -51.22 -2.56 -6.95
N ILE A 14 -50.46 -3.42 -7.61
CA ILE A 14 -49.07 -3.20 -8.03
C ILE A 14 -49.00 -3.26 -9.56
N ASP A 15 -48.41 -2.25 -10.19
CA ASP A 15 -48.24 -2.24 -11.66
C ASP A 15 -47.15 -3.24 -12.11
N VAL A 16 -45.98 -3.22 -11.47
CA VAL A 16 -44.93 -4.23 -11.67
C VAL A 16 -44.42 -4.75 -10.34
N LEU A 17 -44.53 -6.06 -10.11
CA LEU A 17 -43.80 -6.72 -9.03
C LEU A 17 -42.46 -7.21 -9.57
N MET A 18 -41.37 -6.73 -9.00
CA MET A 18 -40.02 -7.21 -9.31
C MET A 18 -39.48 -8.06 -8.15
N ILE A 19 -39.07 -9.29 -8.45
CA ILE A 19 -38.41 -10.19 -7.50
C ILE A 19 -36.89 -10.05 -7.68
N ASP A 20 -36.24 -9.52 -6.64
CA ASP A 20 -34.79 -9.32 -6.53
C ASP A 20 -34.10 -10.61 -6.10
N ASN A 21 -33.26 -11.15 -6.97
CA ASN A 21 -32.40 -12.30 -6.71
C ASN A 21 -30.99 -11.90 -6.23
N PHE A 22 -30.88 -10.81 -5.47
CA PHE A 22 -29.64 -10.34 -4.82
C PHE A 22 -28.52 -9.92 -5.79
N ASP A 23 -28.89 -9.25 -6.88
CA ASP A 23 -27.93 -8.77 -7.88
C ASP A 23 -27.69 -7.25 -7.78
N SER A 24 -26.45 -6.82 -8.05
CA SER A 24 -26.08 -5.40 -8.04
C SER A 24 -26.77 -4.57 -9.12
N PHE A 25 -27.31 -5.19 -10.18
CA PHE A 25 -28.00 -4.52 -11.29
C PHE A 25 -29.51 -4.44 -11.13
N THR A 26 -30.10 -5.04 -10.08
CA THR A 26 -31.55 -4.99 -9.82
C THR A 26 -32.10 -3.57 -9.84
N TRP A 27 -31.39 -2.61 -9.26
CA TRP A 27 -31.85 -1.21 -9.21
C TRP A 27 -31.75 -0.48 -10.55
N ASN A 28 -30.90 -0.93 -11.48
CA ASN A 28 -30.87 -0.40 -12.85
C ASN A 28 -32.13 -0.82 -13.60
N LEU A 29 -32.56 -2.08 -13.42
CA LEU A 29 -33.79 -2.59 -14.01
C LEU A 29 -35.03 -1.90 -13.41
N TYR A 30 -35.06 -1.69 -12.08
CA TYR A 30 -36.06 -0.87 -11.40
C TYR A 30 -36.14 0.54 -11.99
N GLN A 31 -34.99 1.20 -12.15
CA GLN A 31 -34.92 2.54 -12.70
C GLN A 31 -35.42 2.58 -14.15
N GLN A 32 -35.02 1.61 -14.97
CA GLN A 32 -35.44 1.52 -16.38
C GLN A 32 -36.96 1.34 -16.49
N LEU A 33 -37.55 0.44 -15.71
CA LEU A 33 -39.01 0.24 -15.64
C LEU A 33 -39.73 1.54 -15.20
N SER A 34 -39.22 2.19 -14.15
CA SER A 34 -39.78 3.44 -13.62
C SER A 34 -39.73 4.58 -14.65
N LEU A 35 -38.63 4.69 -15.41
CA LEU A 35 -38.46 5.70 -16.46
C LEU A 35 -39.43 5.51 -17.64
N HIS A 36 -39.91 4.28 -17.87
CA HIS A 36 -40.96 4.00 -18.85
C HIS A 36 -42.38 4.07 -18.25
N GLY A 37 -42.51 4.60 -17.03
CA GLY A 37 -43.79 4.94 -16.41
C GLY A 37 -44.42 3.84 -15.57
N ALA A 38 -43.70 2.77 -15.24
CA ALA A 38 -44.19 1.72 -14.37
C ALA A 38 -44.02 2.06 -12.89
N GLU A 39 -45.02 1.75 -12.07
CA GLU A 39 -44.88 1.76 -10.61
C GLU A 39 -44.40 0.38 -10.13
N VAL A 40 -43.14 0.31 -9.68
CA VAL A 40 -42.47 -0.96 -9.38
C VAL A 40 -42.40 -1.21 -7.87
N ALA A 41 -42.98 -2.32 -7.40
CA ALA A 41 -42.75 -2.85 -6.07
C ALA A 41 -41.64 -3.90 -6.14
N VAL A 42 -40.60 -3.77 -5.31
CA VAL A 42 -39.47 -4.71 -5.26
C VAL A 42 -39.52 -5.53 -3.99
N ILE A 43 -39.43 -6.85 -4.13
CA ILE A 43 -39.29 -7.79 -3.02
C ILE A 43 -38.08 -8.69 -3.25
N ARG A 44 -37.40 -9.12 -2.19
CA ARG A 44 -36.37 -10.15 -2.30
C ARG A 44 -36.98 -11.52 -2.56
N ASN A 45 -36.22 -12.41 -3.18
CA ASN A 45 -36.67 -13.76 -3.52
C ASN A 45 -36.96 -14.67 -2.31
N ASP A 46 -36.72 -14.21 -1.09
CA ASP A 46 -37.01 -14.88 0.18
C ASP A 46 -38.01 -14.09 1.05
N ALA A 47 -38.56 -12.98 0.55
CA ALA A 47 -39.33 -12.03 1.36
C ALA A 47 -40.75 -12.49 1.70
N ILE A 48 -41.36 -13.35 0.88
CA ILE A 48 -42.71 -13.89 1.10
C ILE A 48 -42.78 -15.36 0.72
N SER A 49 -43.71 -16.08 1.33
CA SER A 49 -44.03 -17.47 0.97
C SER A 49 -44.83 -17.55 -0.35
N PRO A 50 -44.60 -18.56 -1.21
CA PRO A 50 -45.42 -18.80 -2.40
C PRO A 50 -46.92 -18.97 -2.12
N LEU A 51 -47.28 -19.35 -0.89
CA LEU A 51 -48.68 -19.47 -0.44
C LEU A 51 -49.43 -18.13 -0.48
N LEU A 52 -48.70 -17.00 -0.48
CA LEU A 52 -49.27 -15.66 -0.51
C LEU A 52 -49.51 -15.12 -1.93
N PHE A 53 -49.03 -15.80 -2.99
CA PHE A 53 -49.22 -15.33 -4.36
C PHE A 53 -50.68 -15.10 -4.77
N PRO A 54 -51.68 -15.88 -4.32
CA PRO A 54 -53.08 -15.58 -4.60
C PRO A 54 -53.61 -14.28 -4.01
N GLN A 55 -52.94 -13.73 -3.00
CA GLN A 55 -53.32 -12.46 -2.37
C GLN A 55 -52.74 -11.24 -3.11
N LEU A 56 -51.70 -11.44 -3.92
CA LEU A 56 -51.05 -10.37 -4.68
C LEU A 56 -51.92 -9.89 -5.84
N ARG A 57 -52.05 -8.56 -5.99
CA ARG A 57 -52.77 -7.91 -7.09
C ARG A 57 -51.79 -7.19 -8.01
N ILE A 58 -51.04 -7.96 -8.79
CA ILE A 58 -50.02 -7.44 -9.71
C ILE A 58 -50.55 -7.36 -11.14
N ARG A 59 -50.10 -6.38 -11.93
CA ARG A 59 -50.35 -6.32 -13.38
C ARG A 59 -49.26 -7.03 -14.19
N SER A 60 -48.01 -7.01 -13.72
CA SER A 60 -46.86 -7.60 -14.39
C SER A 60 -45.85 -8.17 -13.39
N LEU A 61 -45.12 -9.21 -13.77
CA LEU A 61 -44.05 -9.81 -12.98
C LEU A 61 -42.70 -9.68 -13.69
N VAL A 62 -41.68 -9.24 -12.96
CA VAL A 62 -40.28 -9.22 -13.42
C VAL A 62 -39.43 -10.03 -12.46
N ILE A 63 -38.61 -10.94 -12.99
CA ILE A 63 -37.59 -11.67 -12.23
C ILE A 63 -36.24 -11.05 -12.58
N SER A 64 -35.59 -10.46 -11.58
CA SER A 64 -34.31 -9.78 -11.76
C SER A 64 -33.17 -10.77 -12.07
N PRO A 65 -32.00 -10.27 -12.50
CA PRO A 65 -30.76 -11.02 -12.44
C PRO A 65 -30.42 -11.47 -11.01
N GLY A 66 -29.54 -12.46 -10.89
CA GLY A 66 -29.10 -13.04 -9.61
C GLY A 66 -27.87 -13.94 -9.81
N PRO A 67 -26.97 -14.04 -8.83
CA PRO A 67 -25.89 -15.01 -8.85
C PRO A 67 -26.38 -16.43 -8.54
N GLY A 68 -25.57 -17.43 -8.84
CA GLY A 68 -25.84 -18.83 -8.49
C GLY A 68 -26.64 -19.60 -9.54
N HIS A 69 -27.32 -20.66 -9.12
CA HIS A 69 -28.08 -21.57 -9.98
C HIS A 69 -29.58 -21.48 -9.64
N PRO A 70 -30.51 -21.57 -10.62
CA PRO A 70 -31.94 -21.44 -10.37
C PRO A 70 -32.53 -22.46 -9.39
N GLN A 71 -31.89 -23.61 -9.20
CA GLN A 71 -32.34 -24.64 -8.25
C GLN A 71 -32.00 -24.33 -6.78
N SER A 72 -30.90 -23.63 -6.52
CA SER A 72 -30.39 -23.37 -5.17
C SER A 72 -30.62 -21.94 -4.71
N ASP A 73 -30.55 -20.96 -5.62
CA ASP A 73 -30.33 -19.56 -5.26
C ASP A 73 -31.51 -18.63 -5.65
N SER A 74 -32.46 -19.11 -6.46
CA SER A 74 -33.55 -18.27 -6.99
C SER A 74 -34.74 -18.05 -6.04
N GLY A 75 -34.71 -18.63 -4.84
CA GLY A 75 -35.78 -18.52 -3.85
C GLY A 75 -37.15 -18.82 -4.45
N ILE A 76 -38.08 -17.88 -4.31
CA ILE A 76 -39.45 -18.00 -4.81
C ILE A 76 -39.61 -17.72 -6.31
N SER A 77 -38.57 -17.29 -7.03
CA SER A 77 -38.66 -16.82 -8.42
C SER A 77 -39.27 -17.86 -9.37
N ARG A 78 -38.88 -19.13 -9.24
CA ARG A 78 -39.45 -20.24 -10.03
C ARG A 78 -40.93 -20.46 -9.75
N ALA A 79 -41.30 -20.50 -8.48
CA ALA A 79 -42.68 -20.66 -8.05
C ALA A 79 -43.53 -19.47 -8.50
N ALA A 80 -42.96 -18.25 -8.52
CA ALA A 80 -43.64 -17.06 -9.01
C ALA A 80 -43.90 -17.15 -10.52
N ILE A 81 -42.91 -17.55 -11.34
CA ILE A 81 -43.12 -17.78 -12.77
C ILE A 81 -44.22 -18.82 -13.00
N GLU A 82 -44.16 -19.96 -12.30
CA GLU A 82 -45.14 -21.04 -12.43
C GLU A 82 -46.56 -20.60 -12.05
N TYR A 83 -46.69 -19.79 -11.01
CA TYR A 83 -47.97 -19.28 -10.56
C TYR A 83 -48.51 -18.16 -11.46
N PHE A 84 -47.67 -17.22 -11.89
CA PHE A 84 -48.14 -16.02 -12.61
C PHE A 84 -48.19 -16.17 -14.13
N GLN A 85 -47.52 -17.17 -14.71
CA GLN A 85 -47.64 -17.48 -16.14
C GLN A 85 -49.11 -17.72 -16.54
N GLY A 86 -49.50 -17.17 -17.67
CA GLY A 86 -50.88 -17.24 -18.16
C GLY A 86 -51.88 -16.40 -17.36
N ARG A 87 -51.44 -15.62 -16.36
CA ARG A 87 -52.27 -14.67 -15.60
C ARG A 87 -51.84 -13.24 -15.87
N VAL A 88 -50.54 -12.96 -15.75
CA VAL A 88 -49.93 -11.65 -16.01
C VAL A 88 -48.73 -11.81 -16.96
N PRO A 89 -48.26 -10.75 -17.65
CA PRO A 89 -47.02 -10.80 -18.39
C PRO A 89 -45.84 -11.07 -17.43
N VAL A 90 -44.94 -11.95 -17.84
CA VAL A 90 -43.72 -12.27 -17.07
C VAL A 90 -42.48 -11.98 -17.90
N LEU A 91 -41.56 -11.18 -17.36
CA LEU A 91 -40.23 -10.95 -17.91
C LEU A 91 -39.14 -11.52 -16.99
N GLY A 92 -38.29 -12.39 -17.53
CA GLY A 92 -37.09 -12.86 -16.83
C GLY A 92 -35.82 -12.22 -17.37
N VAL A 93 -34.89 -11.81 -16.50
CA VAL A 93 -33.56 -11.32 -16.89
C VAL A 93 -32.48 -12.17 -16.22
N CYS A 94 -31.51 -12.67 -16.99
CA CYS A 94 -30.41 -13.52 -16.54
C CYS A 94 -30.91 -14.73 -15.72
N MET A 95 -30.80 -14.70 -14.39
CA MET A 95 -31.42 -15.67 -13.47
C MET A 95 -32.91 -15.93 -13.78
N GLY A 96 -33.66 -14.91 -14.21
CA GLY A 96 -35.06 -15.09 -14.62
C GLY A 96 -35.23 -15.98 -15.87
N LEU A 97 -34.32 -15.91 -16.84
CA LEU A 97 -34.31 -16.83 -17.98
C LEU A 97 -33.98 -18.25 -17.52
N GLU A 98 -32.99 -18.37 -16.63
CA GLU A 98 -32.54 -19.65 -16.10
C GLU A 98 -33.64 -20.34 -15.30
N CYS A 99 -34.38 -19.58 -14.48
CA CYS A 99 -35.56 -20.07 -13.77
C CYS A 99 -36.65 -20.56 -14.73
N LEU A 100 -36.92 -19.83 -15.80
CA LEU A 100 -37.95 -20.21 -16.78
C LEU A 100 -37.57 -21.50 -17.51
N VAL A 101 -36.32 -21.64 -17.94
CA VAL A 101 -35.86 -22.84 -18.64
C VAL A 101 -35.83 -24.05 -17.71
N ASP A 102 -35.33 -23.90 -16.48
CA ASP A 102 -35.26 -24.98 -15.49
C ASP A 102 -36.66 -25.43 -15.05
N LEU A 103 -37.62 -24.49 -14.90
CA LEU A 103 -39.02 -24.80 -14.55
C LEU A 103 -39.67 -25.79 -15.53
N TYR A 104 -39.38 -25.66 -16.83
CA TYR A 104 -39.90 -26.54 -17.87
C TYR A 104 -38.99 -27.77 -18.15
N GLY A 105 -38.00 -28.02 -17.29
CA GLY A 105 -37.13 -29.20 -17.36
C GLY A 105 -35.94 -29.07 -18.31
N GLY A 106 -35.64 -27.85 -18.80
CA GLY A 106 -34.42 -27.58 -19.55
C GLY A 106 -33.20 -27.50 -18.63
N LYS A 107 -32.01 -27.87 -19.14
CA LYS A 107 -30.77 -27.81 -18.35
C LYS A 107 -30.10 -26.45 -18.48
N ILE A 108 -29.76 -25.88 -17.32
CA ILE A 108 -28.82 -24.77 -17.20
C ILE A 108 -27.43 -25.36 -16.99
N GLY A 109 -26.49 -24.94 -17.82
CA GLY A 109 -25.12 -25.42 -17.78
C GLY A 109 -24.14 -24.31 -18.06
N TYR A 110 -22.86 -24.59 -17.92
CA TYR A 110 -21.81 -23.61 -18.17
C TYR A 110 -21.85 -23.12 -19.62
N ALA A 111 -21.86 -21.80 -19.81
CA ALA A 111 -21.99 -21.15 -21.12
C ALA A 111 -20.73 -21.29 -22.01
N GLY A 112 -19.70 -21.99 -21.55
CA GLY A 112 -18.42 -22.16 -22.23
C GLY A 112 -17.50 -20.93 -22.16
N GLU A 113 -18.04 -19.76 -21.81
CA GLU A 113 -17.37 -18.47 -21.75
C GLU A 113 -17.76 -17.73 -20.46
N ILE A 114 -16.80 -17.34 -19.61
CA ILE A 114 -17.03 -16.32 -18.58
C ILE A 114 -16.90 -14.95 -19.25
N MET A 115 -18.02 -14.29 -19.48
CA MET A 115 -18.07 -12.93 -20.03
C MET A 115 -18.58 -12.02 -18.92
N HIS A 116 -17.69 -11.34 -18.20
CA HIS A 116 -18.05 -10.18 -17.38
C HIS A 116 -17.66 -8.93 -18.15
N GLY A 117 -18.64 -8.08 -18.49
CA GLY A 117 -18.38 -6.75 -19.03
C GLY A 117 -18.05 -6.66 -20.52
N LYS A 118 -18.26 -7.74 -21.29
CA LYS A 118 -18.03 -7.77 -22.75
C LYS A 118 -19.33 -7.71 -23.51
N VAL A 119 -19.27 -7.07 -24.68
CA VAL A 119 -20.39 -6.87 -25.59
C VAL A 119 -20.40 -7.96 -26.67
N SER A 120 -21.52 -8.64 -26.84
CA SER A 120 -21.78 -9.58 -27.95
C SER A 120 -22.86 -9.01 -28.87
N ARG A 121 -22.84 -9.40 -30.15
CA ARG A 121 -23.90 -9.05 -31.09
C ARG A 121 -25.05 -10.05 -30.97
N ILE A 122 -26.28 -9.55 -30.83
CA ILE A 122 -27.47 -10.38 -30.62
C ILE A 122 -28.34 -10.39 -31.88
N ARG A 123 -28.66 -11.60 -32.35
CA ARG A 123 -29.75 -11.83 -33.31
C ARG A 123 -31.01 -12.19 -32.54
N HIS A 124 -32.14 -11.67 -32.98
CA HIS A 124 -33.43 -11.92 -32.34
C HIS A 124 -34.55 -12.12 -33.38
N ASP A 125 -35.69 -12.64 -32.93
CA ASP A 125 -36.82 -12.98 -33.80
C ASP A 125 -37.70 -11.79 -34.22
N ASN A 126 -37.47 -10.62 -33.61
CA ASN A 126 -38.20 -9.35 -33.84
C ASN A 126 -39.71 -9.47 -33.52
N ARG A 127 -40.06 -10.34 -32.57
CA ARG A 127 -41.41 -10.54 -32.04
C ARG A 127 -41.41 -10.26 -30.53
N GLY A 128 -42.57 -10.27 -29.89
CA GLY A 128 -42.68 -10.15 -28.43
C GLY A 128 -41.99 -8.90 -27.91
N CYS A 129 -41.16 -9.07 -26.87
CA CYS A 129 -40.36 -7.99 -26.30
C CYS A 129 -39.31 -7.43 -27.28
N PHE A 130 -38.89 -8.19 -28.30
CA PHE A 130 -37.92 -7.77 -29.31
C PHE A 130 -38.52 -7.01 -30.50
N ARG A 131 -39.83 -6.77 -30.52
CA ARG A 131 -40.53 -6.15 -31.66
C ARG A 131 -40.00 -4.74 -31.95
N GLY A 132 -39.55 -4.52 -33.18
CA GLY A 132 -39.05 -3.22 -33.66
C GLY A 132 -37.63 -2.91 -33.21
N ILE A 133 -36.95 -3.81 -32.51
CA ILE A 133 -35.54 -3.66 -32.13
C ILE A 133 -34.66 -3.94 -33.37
N PRO A 134 -33.63 -3.12 -33.66
CA PRO A 134 -32.70 -3.39 -34.77
C PRO A 134 -31.95 -4.72 -34.59
N GLN A 135 -31.67 -5.43 -35.68
CA GLN A 135 -30.86 -6.65 -35.60
C GLN A 135 -29.39 -6.34 -35.27
N GLY A 136 -28.73 -7.27 -34.58
CA GLY A 136 -27.30 -7.15 -34.25
C GLY A 136 -27.01 -6.11 -33.17
N ILE A 137 -27.96 -5.87 -32.27
CA ILE A 137 -27.74 -5.04 -31.07
C ILE A 137 -26.54 -5.54 -30.29
N LYS A 138 -25.80 -4.60 -29.72
CA LYS A 138 -24.71 -4.87 -28.80
C LYS A 138 -25.30 -5.07 -27.41
N SER A 139 -25.01 -6.21 -26.77
CA SER A 139 -25.49 -6.45 -25.41
C SER A 139 -24.40 -7.00 -24.52
N ILE A 140 -24.39 -6.55 -23.27
CA ILE A 140 -23.43 -7.00 -22.28
C ILE A 140 -23.83 -8.35 -21.70
N ARG A 141 -22.84 -9.21 -21.50
CA ARG A 141 -22.99 -10.49 -20.80
C ARG A 141 -22.34 -10.38 -19.43
N TYR A 142 -23.00 -10.94 -18.41
CA TYR A 142 -22.51 -11.08 -17.03
C TYR A 142 -22.82 -12.46 -16.45
N HIS A 143 -22.88 -13.49 -17.30
CA HIS A 143 -23.32 -14.83 -16.90
C HIS A 143 -22.26 -15.88 -17.23
N SER A 144 -22.06 -16.83 -16.31
CA SER A 144 -21.24 -18.04 -16.47
C SER A 144 -22.08 -19.25 -16.88
N LEU A 145 -23.40 -19.18 -16.67
CA LEU A 145 -24.38 -20.20 -17.01
C LEU A 145 -25.22 -19.77 -18.22
N SER A 146 -25.76 -20.73 -18.97
CA SER A 146 -26.73 -20.49 -20.03
C SER A 146 -27.59 -21.72 -20.27
N ALA A 147 -28.76 -21.52 -20.88
CA ALA A 147 -29.63 -22.60 -21.30
C ALA A 147 -28.98 -23.46 -22.40
N ALA A 148 -29.00 -24.78 -22.24
CA ALA A 148 -28.51 -25.71 -23.25
C ALA A 148 -29.58 -25.99 -24.32
N HIS A 149 -29.26 -25.73 -25.60
CA HIS A 149 -30.20 -25.92 -26.71
C HIS A 149 -30.73 -27.35 -26.82
N THR A 150 -29.89 -28.35 -26.54
CA THR A 150 -30.20 -29.79 -26.69
C THR A 150 -31.27 -30.26 -25.71
N THR A 151 -31.51 -29.49 -24.65
CA THR A 151 -32.46 -29.80 -23.59
C THR A 151 -33.59 -28.79 -23.51
N LEU A 152 -33.67 -27.84 -24.45
CA LEU A 152 -34.71 -26.82 -24.38
C LEU A 152 -36.09 -27.49 -24.60
N PRO A 153 -37.02 -27.36 -23.66
CA PRO A 153 -38.32 -28.01 -23.73
C PRO A 153 -39.19 -27.45 -24.86
N ALA A 154 -40.11 -28.27 -25.38
CA ALA A 154 -40.92 -27.94 -26.57
C ALA A 154 -41.83 -26.72 -26.34
N GLU A 155 -42.20 -26.46 -25.09
CA GLU A 155 -42.99 -25.34 -24.62
C GLU A 155 -42.29 -23.99 -24.80
N LEU A 156 -40.96 -23.98 -24.90
CA LEU A 156 -40.15 -22.78 -25.07
C LEU A 156 -39.65 -22.66 -26.53
N ALA A 157 -39.58 -21.42 -26.99
CA ALA A 157 -38.96 -21.04 -28.26
C ALA A 157 -37.74 -20.17 -27.98
N ILE A 158 -36.64 -20.41 -28.70
CA ILE A 158 -35.48 -19.51 -28.69
C ILE A 158 -35.88 -18.24 -29.46
N THR A 159 -35.73 -17.09 -28.81
CA THR A 159 -36.08 -15.78 -29.39
C THR A 159 -34.87 -14.92 -29.69
N ALA A 160 -33.72 -15.19 -29.05
CA ALA A 160 -32.47 -14.52 -29.34
C ALA A 160 -31.25 -15.42 -29.10
N ALA A 161 -30.17 -15.18 -29.85
CA ALA A 161 -28.87 -15.84 -29.68
C ALA A 161 -27.71 -14.91 -30.07
N THR A 162 -26.51 -15.18 -29.54
CA THR A 162 -25.28 -14.48 -29.97
C THR A 162 -24.93 -14.82 -31.41
N GLU A 163 -24.51 -13.84 -32.21
CA GLU A 163 -24.06 -14.04 -33.59
C GLU A 163 -22.84 -14.97 -33.68
N GLU A 164 -21.95 -14.86 -32.70
CA GLU A 164 -20.62 -15.46 -32.79
C GLU A 164 -20.59 -16.92 -32.29
N SER A 165 -21.24 -17.21 -31.16
CA SER A 165 -21.17 -18.52 -30.50
C SER A 165 -22.50 -19.28 -30.42
N GLY A 166 -23.60 -18.70 -30.92
CA GLY A 166 -24.92 -19.33 -30.88
C GLY A 166 -25.50 -19.58 -29.47
N VAL A 167 -24.93 -18.96 -28.43
CA VAL A 167 -25.44 -19.02 -27.06
C VAL A 167 -26.86 -18.45 -27.01
N ILE A 168 -27.77 -19.11 -26.28
CA ILE A 168 -29.16 -18.66 -26.12
C ILE A 168 -29.17 -17.38 -25.30
N MET A 169 -29.71 -16.32 -25.89
CA MET A 169 -29.78 -14.98 -25.29
C MET A 169 -31.21 -14.53 -25.01
N GLY A 170 -32.20 -15.26 -25.50
CA GLY A 170 -33.60 -15.03 -25.20
C GLY A 170 -34.44 -16.28 -25.46
N VAL A 171 -35.44 -16.48 -24.61
CA VAL A 171 -36.44 -17.55 -24.74
C VAL A 171 -37.83 -17.00 -24.46
N ARG A 172 -38.84 -17.63 -25.04
CA ARG A 172 -40.25 -17.27 -24.85
C ARG A 172 -41.10 -18.52 -24.74
N HIS A 173 -42.09 -18.49 -23.86
CA HIS A 173 -43.09 -19.56 -23.80
C HIS A 173 -44.00 -19.48 -25.04
N ARG A 174 -44.32 -20.62 -25.67
CA ARG A 174 -45.09 -20.63 -26.94
C ARG A 174 -46.55 -20.22 -26.77
N LYS A 175 -47.13 -20.50 -25.61
CA LYS A 175 -48.55 -20.24 -25.29
C LYS A 175 -48.78 -18.99 -24.41
N TYR A 176 -48.21 -18.97 -23.20
CA TYR A 176 -48.36 -17.86 -22.24
C TYR A 176 -47.49 -16.66 -22.58
N THR A 177 -47.96 -15.45 -22.23
CA THR A 177 -47.22 -14.18 -22.33
C THR A 177 -46.04 -14.12 -21.35
N VAL A 178 -45.02 -14.93 -21.62
CA VAL A 178 -43.82 -15.08 -20.80
C VAL A 178 -42.60 -15.06 -21.72
N GLU A 179 -41.68 -14.15 -21.46
CA GLU A 179 -40.45 -13.97 -22.23
C GLU A 179 -39.28 -13.67 -21.30
N ALA A 180 -38.08 -14.11 -21.65
CA ALA A 180 -36.90 -13.88 -20.84
C ALA A 180 -35.66 -13.67 -21.70
N VAL A 181 -34.68 -12.95 -21.16
CA VAL A 181 -33.39 -12.67 -21.80
C VAL A 181 -32.23 -13.03 -20.88
N GLN A 182 -31.13 -13.53 -21.45
CA GLN A 182 -29.92 -13.89 -20.70
C GLN A 182 -28.97 -12.70 -20.54
N TYR A 183 -28.95 -11.77 -21.50
CA TYR A 183 -28.21 -10.53 -21.37
C TYR A 183 -28.93 -9.55 -20.45
N HIS A 184 -28.24 -8.48 -20.08
CA HIS A 184 -28.74 -7.43 -19.19
C HIS A 184 -29.24 -6.22 -20.02
N PRO A 185 -30.55 -6.11 -20.34
CA PRO A 185 -31.11 -4.97 -21.06
C PRO A 185 -31.04 -3.66 -20.25
N GLU A 186 -30.87 -3.73 -18.94
CA GLU A 186 -30.75 -2.61 -18.01
C GLU A 186 -29.35 -1.99 -17.98
N SER A 187 -28.35 -2.64 -18.59
CA SER A 187 -26.99 -2.09 -18.65
C SER A 187 -26.89 -0.94 -19.64
N ILE A 188 -26.18 0.12 -19.26
CA ILE A 188 -25.87 1.26 -20.14
C ILE A 188 -25.10 0.88 -21.40
N LEU A 189 -24.42 -0.28 -21.39
CA LEU A 189 -23.65 -0.80 -22.52
C LEU A 189 -24.47 -1.74 -23.43
N SER A 190 -25.77 -1.94 -23.14
CA SER A 190 -26.69 -2.72 -23.96
C SER A 190 -27.58 -1.83 -24.82
N ASP A 191 -27.54 -2.03 -26.14
CA ASP A 191 -28.45 -1.42 -27.10
C ASP A 191 -29.85 -2.06 -27.01
N GLY A 192 -30.91 -1.30 -27.30
CA GLY A 192 -32.28 -1.81 -27.42
C GLY A 192 -32.99 -2.19 -26.10
N GLY A 193 -32.33 -2.08 -24.95
CA GLY A 193 -32.94 -2.41 -23.65
C GLY A 193 -34.19 -1.59 -23.30
N ASN A 194 -34.16 -0.28 -23.59
CA ASN A 194 -35.32 0.59 -23.38
C ASN A 194 -36.53 0.20 -24.24
N ASP A 195 -36.29 -0.21 -25.49
CA ASP A 195 -37.36 -0.65 -26.38
C ASP A 195 -37.93 -2.00 -25.93
N LEU A 196 -37.07 -2.89 -25.43
CA LEU A 196 -37.47 -4.16 -24.83
C LEU A 196 -38.41 -3.97 -23.64
N ILE A 197 -38.02 -3.11 -22.69
CA ILE A 197 -38.84 -2.81 -21.51
C ILE A 197 -40.15 -2.14 -21.91
N ARG A 198 -40.13 -1.18 -22.84
CA ARG A 198 -41.35 -0.56 -23.35
C ARG A 198 -42.28 -1.58 -23.98
N ASN A 199 -41.76 -2.49 -24.80
CA ASN A 199 -42.56 -3.54 -25.42
C ASN A 199 -43.18 -4.47 -24.37
N PHE A 200 -42.43 -4.83 -23.32
CA PHE A 200 -42.92 -5.64 -22.22
C PHE A 200 -44.08 -4.97 -21.47
N LEU A 201 -43.94 -3.69 -21.10
CA LEU A 201 -44.97 -2.96 -20.35
C LEU A 201 -46.30 -2.76 -21.13
N LEU A 202 -46.26 -2.92 -22.46
CA LEU A 202 -47.45 -2.89 -23.31
C LEU A 202 -48.19 -4.24 -23.37
N LEU A 203 -47.59 -5.32 -22.87
CA LEU A 203 -48.20 -6.65 -22.92
C LEU A 203 -49.36 -6.79 -21.94
N ARG A 204 -50.32 -7.62 -22.32
CA ARG A 204 -51.43 -8.12 -21.50
C ARG A 204 -51.13 -9.54 -21.05
N GLY A 205 -51.53 -9.86 -19.81
CA GLY A 205 -51.43 -11.21 -19.27
C GLY A 205 -52.26 -12.22 -20.05
N GLY A 206 -52.13 -13.50 -19.73
CA GLY A 206 -52.84 -14.55 -20.46
C GLY A 206 -52.01 -15.17 -21.58
N LEU A 207 -52.57 -15.21 -22.79
CA LEU A 207 -52.00 -15.88 -23.94
C LEU A 207 -51.40 -14.89 -24.94
N TRP A 208 -50.50 -15.36 -25.81
CA TRP A 208 -50.02 -14.54 -26.92
C TRP A 208 -51.12 -14.13 -27.90
N GLU A 209 -52.24 -14.87 -27.95
CA GLU A 209 -53.44 -14.53 -28.72
C GLU A 209 -54.06 -13.20 -28.28
N ASP A 210 -53.92 -12.85 -26.99
CA ASP A 210 -54.40 -11.60 -26.41
C ASP A 210 -53.49 -10.40 -26.72
N ASN A 211 -52.36 -10.65 -27.41
CA ASN A 211 -51.33 -9.68 -27.76
C ASN A 211 -50.96 -9.76 -29.25
N PRO A 212 -51.91 -9.61 -30.20
CA PRO A 212 -51.63 -9.71 -31.64
C PRO A 212 -50.58 -8.69 -32.11
N GLU A 213 -50.53 -7.52 -31.48
CA GLU A 213 -49.53 -6.48 -31.70
C GLU A 213 -48.09 -6.96 -31.47
N ALA A 214 -47.87 -7.97 -30.62
CA ALA A 214 -46.57 -8.54 -30.33
C ALA A 214 -46.06 -9.48 -31.45
N ARG A 215 -46.92 -9.83 -32.42
CA ARG A 215 -46.59 -10.65 -33.61
C ARG A 215 -45.95 -12.01 -33.30
N VAL A 216 -46.14 -12.55 -32.09
CA VAL A 216 -45.56 -13.84 -31.70
C VAL A 216 -46.13 -14.97 -32.56
N LEU A 217 -47.45 -14.97 -32.80
CA LEU A 217 -48.18 -15.96 -33.59
C LEU A 217 -48.25 -15.63 -35.10
N ASP A 218 -47.49 -14.62 -35.56
CA ASP A 218 -47.45 -14.23 -36.97
C ASP A 218 -46.65 -15.25 -37.79
N ASN A 219 -47.36 -16.12 -38.51
CA ASN A 219 -46.76 -17.16 -39.35
C ASN A 219 -46.20 -16.61 -40.69
N THR A 220 -46.40 -15.31 -41.00
CA THR A 220 -45.80 -14.68 -42.19
C THR A 220 -44.35 -14.28 -41.96
N LEU A 221 -43.95 -14.12 -40.69
CA LEU A 221 -42.56 -13.90 -40.32
C LEU A 221 -41.79 -15.24 -40.37
N PRO A 222 -40.54 -15.25 -40.87
CA PRO A 222 -39.74 -16.47 -40.88
C PRO A 222 -39.53 -17.00 -39.45
N PRO A 223 -39.42 -18.33 -39.27
CA PRO A 223 -39.00 -18.90 -37.99
C PRO A 223 -37.62 -18.34 -37.62
N PHE A 224 -37.35 -18.17 -36.32
CA PHE A 224 -36.02 -17.75 -35.86
C PHE A 224 -35.00 -18.78 -36.38
N PRO A 225 -34.03 -18.38 -37.23
CA PRO A 225 -33.22 -19.31 -38.01
C PRO A 225 -32.08 -19.88 -37.17
N TYR A 226 -32.40 -20.44 -36.00
CA TYR A 226 -31.43 -21.12 -35.14
C TYR A 226 -30.76 -22.29 -35.89
N GLU A 227 -31.53 -23.01 -36.70
CA GLU A 227 -31.08 -24.13 -37.55
C GLU A 227 -30.21 -23.70 -38.75
N ALA A 228 -30.18 -22.40 -39.07
CA ALA A 228 -29.29 -21.85 -40.11
C ALA A 228 -27.90 -21.48 -39.58
N LEU A 229 -27.66 -21.63 -38.27
CA LEU A 229 -26.30 -21.62 -37.72
C LEU A 229 -25.54 -22.85 -38.26
N PRO A 230 -24.26 -22.72 -38.66
CA PRO A 230 -23.46 -23.81 -39.21
C PRO A 230 -23.63 -25.12 -38.41
N LYS A 231 -23.78 -26.26 -39.09
CA LYS A 231 -23.95 -27.58 -38.44
C LYS A 231 -22.81 -27.95 -37.48
N GLU A 232 -21.65 -27.33 -37.65
CA GLU A 232 -20.48 -27.42 -36.76
C GLU A 232 -20.70 -26.75 -35.39
N ILE A 233 -21.58 -25.74 -35.33
CA ILE A 233 -21.93 -24.98 -34.11
C ILE A 233 -23.12 -25.63 -33.38
N THR A 234 -24.05 -26.27 -34.13
CA THR A 234 -25.28 -26.87 -33.56
C THR A 234 -25.12 -28.33 -33.11
N SER A 235 -24.06 -29.04 -33.53
CA SER A 235 -23.90 -30.48 -33.23
C SER A 235 -23.07 -30.79 -31.97
N LYS A 236 -22.38 -29.81 -31.38
CA LYS A 236 -21.62 -29.96 -30.12
C LYS A 236 -21.66 -28.66 -29.32
N PRO A 237 -22.43 -28.56 -28.22
CA PRO A 237 -22.23 -27.48 -27.27
C PRO A 237 -20.81 -27.63 -26.69
N GLY A 238 -19.91 -26.70 -27.01
CA GLY A 238 -18.60 -26.60 -26.36
C GLY A 238 -17.36 -27.12 -27.11
N ALA A 239 -17.35 -27.24 -28.44
CA ALA A 239 -16.10 -27.48 -29.19
C ALA A 239 -16.14 -26.85 -30.60
N THR A 240 -15.18 -26.06 -31.11
CA THR A 240 -13.99 -25.39 -30.58
C THR A 240 -13.53 -24.40 -31.67
N THR A 241 -13.66 -23.10 -31.44
CA THR A 241 -12.48 -22.24 -31.43
C THR A 241 -12.35 -21.83 -29.97
N LYS A 242 -11.35 -22.38 -29.26
CA LYS A 242 -11.10 -21.98 -27.87
C LYS A 242 -11.00 -20.45 -27.86
N ILE A 243 -12.01 -19.77 -27.32
CA ILE A 243 -11.84 -18.37 -26.98
C ILE A 243 -10.76 -18.37 -25.92
N PRO A 244 -9.64 -17.67 -26.17
CA PRO A 244 -8.50 -17.79 -25.28
C PRO A 244 -8.95 -17.36 -23.87
N SER A 245 -8.65 -18.23 -22.91
CA SER A 245 -8.76 -17.97 -21.47
C SER A 245 -8.09 -16.64 -21.14
N ILE A 246 -8.43 -16.06 -20.00
CA ILE A 246 -7.78 -14.82 -19.55
C ILE A 246 -6.26 -14.96 -19.51
N LEU A 247 -5.76 -16.13 -19.09
CA LEU A 247 -4.35 -16.45 -19.09
C LEU A 247 -3.76 -16.55 -20.50
N GLU A 248 -4.44 -17.21 -21.44
CA GLU A 248 -3.97 -17.24 -22.84
C GLU A 248 -3.94 -15.82 -23.44
N LYS A 249 -4.90 -14.95 -23.10
CA LYS A 249 -4.89 -13.53 -23.52
C LYS A 249 -3.74 -12.76 -22.90
N ILE A 250 -3.51 -12.95 -21.60
CA ILE A 250 -2.36 -12.36 -20.89
C ILE A 250 -1.07 -12.84 -21.55
N TYR A 251 -0.92 -14.14 -21.77
CA TYR A 251 0.25 -14.74 -22.39
C TYR A 251 0.54 -14.14 -23.77
N THR A 252 -0.46 -14.13 -24.66
CA THR A 252 -0.31 -13.55 -26.01
C THR A 252 0.03 -12.07 -25.97
N GLN A 253 -0.62 -11.30 -25.10
CA GLN A 253 -0.32 -9.88 -24.97
C GLN A 253 1.09 -9.66 -24.42
N ARG A 254 1.51 -10.41 -23.41
CA ARG A 254 2.84 -10.24 -22.80
C ARG A 254 3.96 -10.58 -23.76
N LEU A 255 3.79 -11.58 -24.61
CA LEU A 255 4.74 -11.82 -25.71
C LEU A 255 4.84 -10.61 -26.65
N ALA A 256 3.71 -9.97 -26.99
CA ALA A 256 3.70 -8.77 -27.83
C ALA A 256 4.38 -7.57 -27.13
N ASP A 257 4.10 -7.36 -25.85
CA ASP A 257 4.70 -6.28 -25.06
C ASP A 257 6.22 -6.46 -24.93
N VAL A 258 6.68 -7.70 -24.70
CA VAL A 258 8.11 -8.02 -24.61
C VAL A 258 8.80 -7.83 -25.95
N ALA A 259 8.18 -8.27 -27.06
CA ALA A 259 8.71 -8.04 -28.39
C ALA A 259 8.81 -6.53 -28.71
N GLN A 260 7.81 -5.74 -28.30
CA GLN A 260 7.83 -4.29 -28.46
C GLN A 260 8.96 -3.65 -27.64
N ALA A 261 9.15 -4.05 -26.38
CA ALA A 261 10.25 -3.57 -25.54
C ALA A 261 11.62 -3.93 -26.15
N GLN A 262 11.79 -5.16 -26.61
CA GLN A 262 13.02 -5.63 -27.28
C GLN A 262 13.33 -4.89 -28.59
N SER A 263 12.31 -4.35 -29.26
CA SER A 263 12.50 -3.58 -30.51
C SER A 263 12.87 -2.12 -30.28
N SER A 264 12.78 -1.64 -29.04
CA SER A 264 13.00 -0.24 -28.69
C SER A 264 14.50 0.02 -28.41
N PRO A 265 15.13 1.05 -28.99
CA PRO A 265 16.54 1.38 -28.71
C PRO A 265 16.78 1.65 -27.22
N GLY A 266 17.86 1.09 -26.67
CA GLY A 266 18.19 1.17 -25.24
C GLY A 266 17.56 0.08 -24.39
N THR A 267 16.64 -0.71 -24.95
CA THR A 267 16.01 -1.86 -24.28
C THR A 267 16.05 -3.10 -25.15
N THR A 268 16.90 -3.18 -26.17
CA THR A 268 17.13 -4.42 -26.92
C THR A 268 17.82 -5.46 -26.02
N LEU A 269 17.77 -6.75 -26.39
CA LEU A 269 18.48 -7.78 -25.62
C LEU A 269 19.99 -7.47 -25.50
N THR A 270 20.62 -7.04 -26.60
CA THR A 270 22.03 -6.65 -26.63
C THR A 270 22.32 -5.42 -25.77
N ASP A 271 21.41 -4.45 -25.73
CA ASP A 271 21.54 -3.31 -24.82
C ASP A 271 21.54 -3.79 -23.37
N LEU A 272 20.58 -4.64 -22.98
CA LEU A 272 20.51 -5.16 -21.62
C LEU A 272 21.74 -6.02 -21.26
N GLU A 273 22.22 -6.85 -22.17
CA GLU A 273 23.46 -7.63 -21.97
C GLU A 273 24.67 -6.70 -21.79
N THR A 274 24.74 -5.63 -22.57
CA THR A 274 25.76 -4.58 -22.43
C THR A 274 25.66 -3.92 -21.06
N LEU A 275 24.47 -3.49 -20.63
CA LEU A 275 24.26 -2.86 -19.32
C LEU A 275 24.65 -3.78 -18.16
N LEU A 276 24.35 -5.08 -18.27
CA LEU A 276 24.78 -6.07 -17.30
C LEU A 276 26.30 -6.23 -17.29
N SER A 277 26.95 -6.28 -18.46
CA SER A 277 28.41 -6.38 -18.58
C SER A 277 29.15 -5.17 -18.01
N LEU A 278 28.50 -4.00 -18.04
CA LEU A 278 28.97 -2.75 -17.43
C LEU A 278 28.72 -2.69 -15.91
N ASN A 279 28.14 -3.73 -15.31
CA ASN A 279 27.79 -3.81 -13.89
C ASN A 279 26.88 -2.66 -13.41
N ILE A 280 25.94 -2.22 -14.27
CA ILE A 280 25.01 -1.12 -13.96
C ILE A 280 23.88 -1.57 -13.04
N ALA A 281 23.60 -2.87 -12.96
CA ALA A 281 22.54 -3.41 -12.13
C ALA A 281 22.77 -3.08 -10.65
N PRO A 282 21.79 -2.53 -9.92
CA PRO A 282 21.98 -2.09 -8.53
C PRO A 282 22.28 -3.27 -7.60
N PRO A 283 22.84 -3.04 -6.40
CA PRO A 283 23.10 -4.11 -5.45
C PRO A 283 21.83 -4.89 -5.07
N LEU A 284 21.93 -6.21 -5.20
CA LEU A 284 20.89 -7.19 -4.84
C LEU A 284 21.06 -7.62 -3.38
N ILE A 285 19.95 -7.94 -2.70
CA ILE A 285 19.98 -8.61 -1.39
C ILE A 285 19.53 -10.08 -1.51
N PRO A 286 20.12 -11.01 -0.74
CA PRO A 286 19.72 -12.43 -0.81
C PRO A 286 18.27 -12.63 -0.34
N PHE A 287 17.39 -13.02 -1.26
CA PHE A 287 15.95 -13.17 -1.01
C PHE A 287 15.65 -14.16 0.13
N VAL A 288 16.22 -15.37 0.08
CA VAL A 288 16.01 -16.40 1.11
C VAL A 288 16.44 -15.94 2.51
N SER A 289 17.58 -15.27 2.62
CA SER A 289 18.07 -14.76 3.90
C SER A 289 17.15 -13.69 4.46
N ARG A 290 16.61 -12.81 3.61
CA ARG A 290 15.68 -11.76 4.03
C ARG A 290 14.35 -12.33 4.54
N ILE A 291 13.82 -13.37 3.91
CA ILE A 291 12.58 -14.04 4.37
C ILE A 291 12.80 -14.63 5.77
N LYS A 292 13.94 -15.29 6.00
CA LYS A 292 14.23 -15.96 7.29
C LYS A 292 14.43 -15.01 8.48
N GLN A 293 14.56 -13.70 8.26
CA GLN A 293 14.73 -12.70 9.31
C GLN A 293 13.39 -12.31 9.95
N THR A 294 12.69 -13.29 10.52
CA THR A 294 11.41 -13.12 11.19
C THR A 294 11.46 -13.71 12.60
N ALA A 295 10.60 -13.22 13.49
CA ALA A 295 10.45 -13.80 14.82
C ALA A 295 10.00 -15.28 14.73
N PRO A 296 10.46 -16.16 15.63
CA PRO A 296 10.05 -17.56 15.64
C PRO A 296 8.52 -17.72 15.61
N GLY A 297 8.02 -18.57 14.71
CA GLY A 297 6.59 -18.81 14.54
C GLY A 297 5.81 -17.72 13.80
N ARG A 298 6.47 -16.67 13.30
CA ARG A 298 5.82 -15.60 12.52
C ARG A 298 6.23 -15.68 11.05
N PRO A 299 5.28 -15.76 10.09
CA PRO A 299 5.60 -15.73 8.67
C PRO A 299 6.12 -14.34 8.26
N SER A 300 6.97 -14.29 7.24
CA SER A 300 7.44 -13.03 6.65
C SER A 300 6.33 -12.35 5.86
N LEU A 301 6.30 -11.01 5.88
CA LEU A 301 5.34 -10.22 5.10
C LEU A 301 5.88 -9.89 3.71
N PHE A 302 5.17 -10.34 2.67
CA PHE A 302 5.35 -9.88 1.29
C PHE A 302 4.23 -8.89 0.97
N ALA A 303 4.50 -7.59 1.08
CA ALA A 303 3.52 -6.54 0.86
C ALA A 303 3.46 -6.15 -0.62
N GLU A 304 2.28 -6.25 -1.24
CA GLU A 304 2.11 -6.06 -2.68
C GLU A 304 1.55 -4.68 -3.03
N ILE A 305 2.23 -4.00 -3.96
CA ILE A 305 1.78 -2.75 -4.59
C ILE A 305 1.03 -3.13 -5.86
N LYS A 306 -0.26 -2.80 -5.91
CA LYS A 306 -1.16 -3.14 -7.01
C LYS A 306 -2.15 -2.02 -7.31
N ARG A 307 -2.17 -1.52 -8.56
CA ARG A 307 -3.11 -0.48 -8.99
C ARG A 307 -4.47 -1.04 -9.39
N ALA A 308 -4.52 -2.20 -10.03
CA ALA A 308 -5.74 -2.86 -10.48
C ALA A 308 -5.62 -4.39 -10.43
N SER A 309 -6.72 -5.12 -10.61
CA SER A 309 -6.70 -6.57 -10.88
C SER A 309 -7.67 -6.97 -11.99
N PRO A 310 -7.44 -8.09 -12.69
CA PRO A 310 -8.38 -8.63 -13.68
C PRO A 310 -9.79 -8.87 -13.12
N SER A 311 -9.89 -9.23 -11.84
CA SER A 311 -11.15 -9.60 -11.19
C SER A 311 -11.92 -8.43 -10.59
N LYS A 312 -11.24 -7.35 -10.18
CA LYS A 312 -11.85 -6.23 -9.44
C LYS A 312 -11.66 -4.85 -10.11
N GLY A 313 -10.92 -4.78 -11.21
CA GLY A 313 -10.64 -3.53 -11.90
C GLY A 313 -9.70 -2.61 -11.09
N PRO A 314 -9.77 -1.28 -11.28
CA PRO A 314 -8.99 -0.30 -10.52
C PRO A 314 -9.20 -0.41 -9.00
N ILE A 315 -8.10 -0.48 -8.25
CA ILE A 315 -8.07 -0.56 -6.78
C ILE A 315 -7.57 0.77 -6.21
N SER A 316 -6.37 1.20 -6.60
CA SER A 316 -5.75 2.43 -6.11
C SER A 316 -4.80 3.03 -7.14
N VAL A 317 -5.38 3.65 -8.17
CA VAL A 317 -4.65 4.16 -9.33
C VAL A 317 -3.80 5.39 -9.00
N SER A 318 -4.17 6.19 -7.99
CA SER A 318 -3.44 7.39 -7.58
C SER A 318 -2.30 7.13 -6.59
N THR A 319 -2.12 5.88 -6.12
CA THR A 319 -1.07 5.58 -5.12
C THR A 319 0.32 5.86 -5.68
N SER A 320 1.14 6.53 -4.87
CA SER A 320 2.59 6.64 -5.11
C SER A 320 3.27 5.33 -4.71
N PRO A 321 3.88 4.58 -5.65
CA PRO A 321 4.56 3.33 -5.33
C PRO A 321 5.75 3.55 -4.38
N ALA A 322 6.42 4.71 -4.47
CA ALA A 322 7.52 5.08 -3.57
C ALA A 322 7.02 5.27 -2.12
N ALA A 323 5.96 6.05 -1.92
CA ALA A 323 5.43 6.30 -0.57
C ALA A 323 4.85 5.00 0.04
N GLN A 324 4.17 4.19 -0.77
CA GLN A 324 3.65 2.90 -0.33
C GLN A 324 4.77 1.91 0.02
N ALA A 325 5.82 1.84 -0.79
CA ALA A 325 6.98 1.00 -0.53
C ALA A 325 7.69 1.38 0.77
N LEU A 326 7.92 2.68 1.02
CA LEU A 326 8.50 3.12 2.30
C LEU A 326 7.58 2.76 3.48
N THR A 327 6.27 2.98 3.34
CA THR A 327 5.29 2.63 4.37
C THR A 327 5.34 1.14 4.70
N TYR A 328 5.37 0.27 3.68
CA TYR A 328 5.53 -1.18 3.87
C TYR A 328 6.84 -1.53 4.55
N ALA A 329 7.95 -0.94 4.12
CA ALA A 329 9.27 -1.22 4.68
C ALA A 329 9.36 -0.86 6.17
N LEU A 330 8.87 0.32 6.55
CA LEU A 330 8.84 0.80 7.94
C LEU A 330 7.82 0.07 8.81
N SER A 331 6.82 -0.57 8.18
CA SER A 331 5.83 -1.41 8.88
C SER A 331 6.26 -2.88 9.00
N GLY A 332 7.48 -3.25 8.61
CA GLY A 332 8.02 -4.60 8.79
C GLY A 332 7.82 -5.55 7.60
N ALA A 333 7.55 -5.02 6.39
CA ALA A 333 7.58 -5.86 5.20
C ALA A 333 8.99 -6.42 4.98
N HIS A 334 9.09 -7.72 4.69
CA HIS A 334 10.35 -8.39 4.38
C HIS A 334 10.59 -8.39 2.86
N THR A 335 9.51 -8.36 2.09
CA THR A 335 9.52 -8.25 0.64
C THR A 335 8.44 -7.28 0.19
N ILE A 336 8.75 -6.46 -0.80
CA ILE A 336 7.78 -5.60 -1.50
C ILE A 336 7.59 -6.20 -2.88
N SER A 337 6.39 -6.71 -3.13
CA SER A 337 5.96 -7.25 -4.42
C SER A 337 5.40 -6.10 -5.26
N VAL A 338 5.93 -5.87 -6.46
CA VAL A 338 5.46 -4.80 -7.33
C VAL A 338 4.93 -5.40 -8.62
N LEU A 339 3.66 -5.13 -8.92
CA LEU A 339 3.06 -5.51 -10.20
C LEU A 339 3.66 -4.65 -11.31
N THR A 340 4.24 -5.28 -12.33
CA THR A 340 4.83 -4.56 -13.49
C THR A 340 4.07 -4.80 -14.79
N GLU A 341 2.98 -5.57 -14.73
CA GLU A 341 2.14 -5.90 -15.89
C GLU A 341 1.24 -4.70 -16.25
N PRO A 342 1.32 -4.16 -17.47
CA PRO A 342 0.72 -2.87 -17.80
C PRO A 342 -0.78 -2.90 -18.14
N LYS A 343 -1.33 -4.01 -18.64
CA LYS A 343 -2.67 -4.00 -19.25
C LYS A 343 -3.79 -4.37 -18.29
N TRP A 344 -3.59 -5.36 -17.43
CA TRP A 344 -4.60 -5.85 -16.49
C TRP A 344 -4.34 -5.39 -15.06
N PHE A 345 -3.07 -5.24 -14.65
CA PHE A 345 -2.71 -4.76 -13.32
C PHE A 345 -2.39 -3.26 -13.27
N LEU A 346 -2.26 -2.63 -14.45
CA LEU A 346 -1.88 -1.22 -14.61
C LEU A 346 -0.54 -0.89 -13.94
N GLY A 347 0.36 -1.87 -13.86
CA GLY A 347 1.70 -1.73 -13.30
C GLY A 347 2.75 -1.31 -14.33
N SER A 348 3.94 -1.01 -13.86
CA SER A 348 5.08 -0.66 -14.73
C SER A 348 6.42 -0.97 -14.09
N LEU A 349 7.47 -1.08 -14.90
CA LEU A 349 8.84 -1.15 -14.40
C LEU A 349 9.25 0.13 -13.65
N GLN A 350 8.69 1.29 -14.03
CA GLN A 350 8.85 2.54 -13.29
C GLN A 350 8.31 2.44 -11.85
N ASP A 351 7.16 1.79 -11.64
CA ASP A 351 6.63 1.58 -10.29
C ASP A 351 7.63 0.78 -9.43
N MET A 352 8.23 -0.26 -10.02
CA MET A 352 9.23 -1.09 -9.35
C MET A 352 10.52 -0.31 -9.06
N LEU A 353 10.99 0.50 -10.01
CA LEU A 353 12.16 1.37 -9.80
C LEU A 353 11.92 2.36 -8.67
N HIS A 354 10.77 3.05 -8.66
CA HIS A 354 10.41 4.00 -7.62
C HIS A 354 10.30 3.33 -6.24
N ALA A 355 9.68 2.14 -6.17
CA ALA A 355 9.66 1.34 -4.95
C ALA A 355 11.08 0.99 -4.50
N ARG A 356 11.93 0.46 -5.40
CA ARG A 356 13.31 0.06 -5.10
C ARG A 356 14.18 1.22 -4.62
N LEU A 357 14.07 2.39 -5.22
CA LEU A 357 14.84 3.59 -4.86
C LEU A 357 14.39 4.17 -3.53
N SER A 358 13.08 4.18 -3.24
CA SER A 358 12.53 4.74 -2.00
C SER A 358 12.99 4.03 -0.72
N VAL A 359 13.35 2.75 -0.83
CA VAL A 359 13.82 1.93 0.29
C VAL A 359 15.33 1.66 0.24
N ALA A 360 16.04 2.21 -0.75
CA ALA A 360 17.43 1.83 -1.04
C ALA A 360 18.39 2.07 0.11
N ASN A 361 18.14 3.13 0.90
CA ASN A 361 18.99 3.56 1.99
C ASN A 361 18.47 3.10 3.36
N LEU A 362 17.49 2.19 3.42
CA LEU A 362 17.12 1.58 4.70
C LEU A 362 18.15 0.52 5.09
N PRO A 363 18.65 0.51 6.34
CA PRO A 363 19.65 -0.46 6.79
C PRO A 363 19.24 -1.92 6.55
N SER A 364 17.95 -2.23 6.75
CA SER A 364 17.36 -3.56 6.60
C SER A 364 16.28 -3.56 5.51
N ARG A 365 16.55 -2.92 4.36
CA ARG A 365 15.56 -2.79 3.27
C ARG A 365 14.91 -4.12 2.88
N PRO A 366 13.60 -4.13 2.55
CA PRO A 366 12.92 -5.31 2.02
C PRO A 366 13.50 -5.73 0.66
N ALA A 367 13.34 -7.01 0.31
CA ALA A 367 13.61 -7.50 -1.03
C ALA A 367 12.54 -6.98 -2.01
N ILE A 368 12.91 -6.65 -3.24
CA ILE A 368 11.97 -6.26 -4.30
C ILE A 368 11.66 -7.47 -5.17
N LEU A 369 10.38 -7.86 -5.18
CA LEU A 369 9.85 -8.91 -6.05
C LEU A 369 9.18 -8.28 -7.27
N ARG A 370 9.68 -8.59 -8.47
CA ARG A 370 8.94 -8.30 -9.71
C ARG A 370 7.80 -9.31 -9.86
N LYS A 371 6.58 -8.82 -9.71
CA LYS A 371 5.36 -9.62 -9.92
C LYS A 371 4.83 -9.36 -11.33
N ASP A 372 5.10 -10.30 -12.22
CA ASP A 372 4.75 -10.21 -13.65
C ASP A 372 4.60 -11.64 -14.20
N PHE A 373 4.13 -11.76 -15.43
CA PHE A 373 4.20 -12.98 -16.21
C PHE A 373 5.54 -13.00 -16.96
N ILE A 374 6.54 -13.65 -16.35
CA ILE A 374 7.89 -13.79 -16.91
C ILE A 374 7.91 -14.96 -17.89
N LEU A 375 8.10 -14.68 -19.18
CA LEU A 375 8.00 -15.66 -20.28
C LEU A 375 9.30 -15.82 -21.08
N SER A 376 10.35 -15.08 -20.74
CA SER A 376 11.62 -15.07 -21.50
C SER A 376 12.82 -14.66 -20.65
N ARG A 377 14.02 -15.07 -21.06
CA ARG A 377 15.29 -14.63 -20.43
C ARG A 377 15.46 -13.10 -20.47
N TYR A 378 14.97 -12.44 -21.52
CA TYR A 378 14.97 -10.98 -21.61
C TYR A 378 14.31 -10.33 -20.40
N GLN A 379 13.11 -10.79 -20.00
CA GLN A 379 12.42 -10.24 -18.84
C GLN A 379 13.19 -10.50 -17.54
N VAL A 380 13.88 -11.64 -17.40
CA VAL A 380 14.72 -11.94 -16.23
C VAL A 380 15.87 -10.94 -16.14
N LEU A 381 16.57 -10.71 -17.26
CA LEU A 381 17.66 -9.74 -17.37
C LEU A 381 17.18 -8.30 -17.09
N GLU A 382 16.06 -7.92 -17.69
CA GLU A 382 15.39 -6.65 -17.44
C GLU A 382 15.07 -6.48 -15.96
N SER A 383 14.50 -7.50 -15.31
CA SER A 383 14.18 -7.46 -13.87
C SER A 383 15.40 -7.13 -13.02
N ARG A 384 16.53 -7.79 -13.30
CA ARG A 384 17.79 -7.58 -12.57
C ARG A 384 18.31 -6.15 -12.72
N LEU A 385 18.28 -5.60 -13.93
CA LEU A 385 18.74 -4.24 -14.24
C LEU A 385 17.85 -3.17 -13.62
N TRP A 386 16.54 -3.42 -13.56
CA TRP A 386 15.57 -2.53 -12.92
C TRP A 386 15.52 -2.66 -11.39
N GLY A 387 16.37 -3.51 -10.82
CA GLY A 387 16.61 -3.60 -9.38
C GLY A 387 15.70 -4.55 -8.61
N ALA A 388 15.12 -5.54 -9.28
CA ALA A 388 14.52 -6.68 -8.60
C ALA A 388 15.60 -7.50 -7.86
N ASP A 389 15.26 -7.95 -6.65
CA ASP A 389 16.04 -8.95 -5.90
C ASP A 389 15.55 -10.38 -6.16
N THR A 390 14.31 -10.50 -6.64
CA THR A 390 13.66 -11.78 -7.01
C THR A 390 12.56 -11.55 -8.05
N ILE A 391 12.15 -12.63 -8.73
CA ILE A 391 11.11 -12.64 -9.75
C ILE A 391 10.08 -13.74 -9.46
N LEU A 392 8.87 -13.56 -10.01
CA LEU A 392 7.83 -14.59 -10.02
C LEU A 392 8.00 -15.51 -11.24
N LEU A 393 7.97 -16.83 -11.04
CA LEU A 393 7.83 -17.83 -12.12
C LEU A 393 6.56 -18.65 -11.87
N ILE A 394 5.61 -18.63 -12.81
CA ILE A 394 4.31 -19.28 -12.64
C ILE A 394 4.30 -20.60 -13.41
N VAL A 395 4.14 -21.73 -12.72
CA VAL A 395 4.21 -23.07 -13.33
C VAL A 395 3.13 -23.26 -14.40
N SER A 396 1.91 -22.79 -14.18
CA SER A 396 0.80 -22.92 -15.14
C SER A 396 0.98 -22.10 -16.43
N MET A 397 1.92 -21.14 -16.46
CA MET A 397 2.17 -20.26 -17.61
C MET A 397 3.41 -20.68 -18.42
N LEU A 398 4.19 -21.65 -17.94
CA LEU A 398 5.48 -21.99 -18.51
C LEU A 398 5.54 -23.48 -18.86
N PRO A 399 5.93 -23.84 -20.10
CA PRO A 399 6.37 -25.19 -20.39
C PRO A 399 7.53 -25.57 -19.46
N GLU A 400 7.55 -26.81 -18.96
CA GLU A 400 8.52 -27.23 -17.93
C GLU A 400 9.98 -26.98 -18.34
N ALA A 401 10.33 -27.22 -19.61
CA ALA A 401 11.66 -26.94 -20.12
C ALA A 401 12.04 -25.45 -20.02
N LEU A 402 11.09 -24.56 -20.32
CA LEU A 402 11.29 -23.11 -20.19
C LEU A 402 11.33 -22.68 -18.72
N LEU A 403 10.49 -23.27 -17.86
CA LEU A 403 10.53 -23.01 -16.42
C LEU A 403 11.91 -23.34 -15.83
N ARG A 404 12.48 -24.50 -16.18
CA ARG A 404 13.84 -24.91 -15.77
C ARG A 404 14.91 -23.94 -16.27
N ASP A 405 14.80 -23.53 -17.53
CA ASP A 405 15.71 -22.55 -18.15
C ASP A 405 15.69 -21.19 -17.44
N LEU A 406 14.49 -20.63 -17.24
CA LEU A 406 14.32 -19.32 -16.59
C LEU A 406 14.71 -19.36 -15.11
N TYR A 407 14.42 -20.46 -14.41
CA TYR A 407 14.85 -20.66 -13.04
C TYR A 407 16.38 -20.67 -12.94
N ALA A 408 17.06 -21.48 -13.77
CA ALA A 408 18.52 -21.54 -13.79
C ALA A 408 19.15 -20.18 -14.15
N PHE A 409 18.63 -19.51 -15.18
CA PHE A 409 19.10 -18.19 -15.60
C PHE A 409 18.89 -17.11 -14.52
N SER A 410 17.81 -17.17 -13.75
CA SER A 410 17.60 -16.27 -12.61
C SER A 410 18.67 -16.47 -11.53
N LEU A 411 19.05 -17.72 -11.25
CA LEU A 411 20.12 -18.03 -10.31
C LEU A 411 21.50 -17.54 -10.80
N GLU A 412 21.78 -17.63 -12.11
CA GLU A 412 23.01 -17.06 -12.70
C GLU A 412 23.12 -15.55 -12.45
N LEU A 413 21.99 -14.84 -12.36
CA LEU A 413 21.92 -13.42 -12.02
C LEU A 413 21.83 -13.13 -10.51
N GLY A 414 21.90 -14.16 -9.68
CA GLY A 414 21.84 -14.07 -8.21
C GLY A 414 20.44 -13.90 -7.63
N MET A 415 19.37 -14.10 -8.42
CA MET A 415 17.98 -13.96 -7.99
C MET A 415 17.34 -15.35 -7.77
N GLU A 416 17.05 -15.71 -6.52
CA GLU A 416 16.21 -16.88 -6.20
C GLU A 416 14.74 -16.58 -6.56
N PRO A 417 14.10 -17.31 -7.49
CA PRO A 417 12.71 -17.05 -7.87
C PRO A 417 11.69 -17.47 -6.80
N LEU A 418 10.57 -16.75 -6.73
CA LEU A 418 9.33 -17.26 -6.15
C LEU A 418 8.61 -18.12 -7.20
N VAL A 419 8.61 -19.44 -7.02
CA VAL A 419 7.92 -20.37 -7.95
C VAL A 419 6.46 -20.52 -7.53
N GLU A 420 5.53 -20.03 -8.34
CA GLU A 420 4.09 -20.02 -8.06
C GLU A 420 3.38 -21.28 -8.59
N VAL A 421 2.58 -21.90 -7.72
CA VAL A 421 1.76 -23.09 -7.98
C VAL A 421 0.33 -22.88 -7.46
N ASN A 422 -0.63 -23.62 -8.01
CA ASN A 422 -2.03 -23.61 -7.56
C ASN A 422 -2.58 -25.01 -7.21
N ASN A 423 -1.91 -26.09 -7.64
CA ASN A 423 -2.37 -27.46 -7.40
C ASN A 423 -1.21 -28.44 -7.18
N ALA A 424 -1.52 -29.69 -6.82
CA ALA A 424 -0.53 -30.72 -6.50
C ALA A 424 0.40 -31.06 -7.67
N LYS A 425 -0.11 -31.07 -8.91
CA LYS A 425 0.71 -31.35 -10.10
C LYS A 425 1.74 -30.25 -10.34
N GLU A 426 1.34 -28.99 -10.19
CA GLU A 426 2.25 -27.86 -10.30
C GLU A 426 3.28 -27.87 -9.14
N MET A 427 2.85 -28.25 -7.94
CA MET A 427 3.73 -28.43 -6.79
C MET A 427 4.78 -29.52 -7.06
N GLU A 428 4.43 -30.65 -7.65
CA GLU A 428 5.40 -31.69 -8.06
C GLU A 428 6.46 -31.15 -9.04
N ILE A 429 6.03 -30.35 -10.02
CA ILE A 429 6.95 -29.70 -10.97
C ILE A 429 7.87 -28.72 -10.24
N ALA A 430 7.34 -27.85 -9.37
CA ALA A 430 8.13 -26.91 -8.59
C ALA A 430 9.14 -27.63 -7.68
N LEU A 431 8.73 -28.74 -7.05
CA LEU A 431 9.59 -29.57 -6.19
C LEU A 431 10.66 -30.36 -6.96
N SER A 432 10.52 -30.51 -8.26
CA SER A 432 11.55 -31.09 -9.14
C SER A 432 12.64 -30.07 -9.54
N LEU A 433 12.45 -28.79 -9.19
CA LEU A 433 13.47 -27.76 -9.23
C LEU A 433 14.18 -27.71 -7.87
N PRO A 434 15.42 -27.22 -7.79
CA PRO A 434 16.05 -26.90 -6.51
C PRO A 434 15.49 -25.62 -5.87
N ALA A 435 14.19 -25.34 -6.05
CA ALA A 435 13.47 -24.16 -5.58
C ALA A 435 13.57 -24.02 -4.05
N LYS A 436 14.02 -22.85 -3.58
CA LYS A 436 14.05 -22.51 -2.16
C LYS A 436 12.82 -21.76 -1.69
N VAL A 437 12.05 -21.17 -2.60
CA VAL A 437 10.82 -20.43 -2.27
C VAL A 437 9.69 -20.83 -3.22
N ILE A 438 8.59 -21.37 -2.68
CA ILE A 438 7.43 -21.82 -3.44
C ILE A 438 6.19 -21.08 -2.93
N GLY A 439 5.49 -20.39 -3.82
CA GLY A 439 4.25 -19.68 -3.51
C GLY A 439 3.03 -20.46 -3.93
N VAL A 440 2.09 -20.68 -3.02
CA VAL A 440 0.78 -21.26 -3.35
C VAL A 440 -0.22 -20.14 -3.56
N ASN A 441 -0.71 -19.99 -4.79
CA ASN A 441 -1.76 -19.04 -5.09
C ASN A 441 -3.13 -19.63 -4.75
N ASN A 442 -3.75 -19.13 -3.68
CA ASN A 442 -5.11 -19.52 -3.30
C ASN A 442 -6.16 -19.06 -4.33
N ARG A 443 -5.80 -18.15 -5.24
CA ARG A 443 -6.64 -17.74 -6.35
C ARG A 443 -6.31 -18.59 -7.57
N ASN A 444 -7.28 -19.33 -8.09
CA ASN A 444 -7.13 -20.03 -9.34
C ASN A 444 -7.04 -19.01 -10.49
N LEU A 445 -5.96 -19.06 -11.28
CA LEU A 445 -5.71 -18.09 -12.33
C LEU A 445 -6.59 -18.28 -13.58
N HIS A 446 -7.29 -19.41 -13.70
CA HIS A 446 -8.20 -19.69 -14.82
C HIS A 446 -9.59 -19.08 -14.64
N ASP A 447 -10.13 -19.07 -13.41
CA ASP A 447 -11.48 -18.59 -13.07
C ASP A 447 -11.50 -17.45 -12.02
N PHE A 448 -10.36 -17.15 -11.39
CA PHE A 448 -10.17 -16.18 -10.31
C PHE A 448 -10.89 -16.46 -9.00
N GLU A 449 -11.44 -17.67 -8.80
CA GLU A 449 -12.00 -18.09 -7.53
C GLU A 449 -10.90 -18.24 -6.47
N VAL A 450 -11.21 -17.87 -5.23
CA VAL A 450 -10.27 -17.94 -4.11
C VAL A 450 -10.68 -19.08 -3.20
N ASP A 451 -9.80 -20.08 -3.08
CA ASP A 451 -9.92 -21.16 -2.11
C ASP A 451 -8.77 -21.10 -1.11
N MET A 452 -9.07 -20.59 0.08
CA MET A 452 -8.13 -20.44 1.20
C MET A 452 -7.61 -21.77 1.77
N LYS A 453 -8.17 -22.91 1.36
CA LYS A 453 -7.69 -24.25 1.73
C LYS A 453 -6.62 -24.78 0.76
N THR A 454 -6.34 -24.09 -0.34
CA THR A 454 -5.35 -24.54 -1.33
C THR A 454 -3.96 -24.68 -0.72
N THR A 455 -3.47 -23.64 -0.05
CA THR A 455 -2.20 -23.71 0.70
C THR A 455 -2.20 -24.84 1.73
N SER A 456 -3.26 -24.95 2.53
CA SER A 456 -3.37 -25.99 3.57
C SER A 456 -3.36 -27.41 3.02
N ARG A 457 -3.84 -27.63 1.78
CA ARG A 457 -3.78 -28.95 1.12
C ARG A 457 -2.41 -29.28 0.55
N LEU A 458 -1.60 -28.26 0.22
CA LEU A 458 -0.30 -28.43 -0.41
C LEU A 458 0.86 -28.35 0.58
N SER A 459 0.64 -27.89 1.81
CA SER A 459 1.67 -27.74 2.85
C SER A 459 2.37 -29.05 3.19
N ASP A 460 1.65 -30.17 3.21
CA ASP A 460 2.23 -31.48 3.53
C ASP A 460 3.25 -31.94 2.49
N MET A 461 3.15 -31.48 1.23
CA MET A 461 4.07 -31.85 0.15
C MET A 461 5.46 -31.21 0.29
N VAL A 462 5.57 -30.12 1.06
CA VAL A 462 6.83 -29.42 1.37
C VAL A 462 7.36 -29.76 2.76
N ALA A 463 6.62 -30.51 3.58
CA ALA A 463 7.06 -30.93 4.90
C ALA A 463 8.39 -31.71 4.81
N GLY A 464 9.36 -31.34 5.65
CA GLY A 464 10.69 -31.95 5.68
C GLY A 464 11.63 -31.55 4.54
N LYS A 465 11.23 -30.60 3.68
CA LYS A 465 12.08 -30.03 2.62
C LYS A 465 12.65 -28.68 3.05
N GLU A 466 13.72 -28.24 2.39
CA GLU A 466 14.33 -26.94 2.64
C GLU A 466 13.56 -25.75 2.03
N ALA A 467 12.51 -26.01 1.26
CA ALA A 467 11.74 -24.98 0.57
C ALA A 467 10.85 -24.21 1.54
N ILE A 468 10.88 -22.88 1.44
CA ILE A 468 9.99 -21.99 2.18
C ILE A 468 8.67 -21.90 1.42
N LEU A 469 7.57 -22.29 2.08
CA LEU A 469 6.22 -22.15 1.55
C LEU A 469 5.69 -20.74 1.78
N CYS A 470 5.10 -20.14 0.76
CA CYS A 470 4.46 -18.83 0.84
C CYS A 470 2.97 -18.93 0.48
N ALA A 471 2.07 -18.44 1.32
CA ALA A 471 0.65 -18.34 0.98
C ALA A 471 0.38 -17.04 0.20
N LEU A 472 -0.24 -17.14 -0.98
CA LEU A 472 -0.54 -15.98 -1.82
C LEU A 472 -2.05 -15.82 -2.01
N SER A 473 -2.51 -14.57 -2.02
CA SER A 473 -3.91 -14.17 -2.24
C SER A 473 -4.87 -14.52 -1.09
N GLY A 474 -5.86 -13.64 -0.89
CA GLY A 474 -7.04 -13.89 -0.03
C GLY A 474 -6.86 -13.59 1.46
N ILE A 475 -5.66 -13.21 1.90
CA ILE A 475 -5.34 -12.90 3.30
C ILE A 475 -5.84 -11.51 3.66
N ALA A 476 -6.72 -11.41 4.66
CA ALA A 476 -7.37 -10.15 5.04
C ALA A 476 -7.43 -9.91 6.55
N SER A 477 -7.11 -10.90 7.38
CA SER A 477 -7.22 -10.82 8.84
C SER A 477 -6.01 -11.42 9.56
N ALA A 478 -5.87 -11.08 10.85
CA ALA A 478 -4.86 -11.68 11.71
C ALA A 478 -5.08 -13.19 11.89
N GLU A 479 -6.33 -13.65 11.89
CA GLU A 479 -6.70 -15.06 11.96
C GLU A 479 -6.15 -15.85 10.75
N ASP A 480 -6.21 -15.27 9.55
CA ASP A 480 -5.63 -15.89 8.35
C ASP A 480 -4.11 -16.10 8.49
N VAL A 481 -3.42 -15.08 9.01
CA VAL A 481 -1.96 -15.12 9.22
C VAL A 481 -1.59 -16.15 10.28
N GLN A 482 -2.31 -16.18 11.41
CA GLN A 482 -2.09 -17.14 12.49
C GLN A 482 -2.35 -18.58 12.04
N LYS A 483 -3.40 -18.80 11.23
CA LYS A 483 -3.68 -20.10 10.64
C LYS A 483 -2.52 -20.58 9.79
N TYR A 484 -2.04 -19.78 8.84
CA TYR A 484 -0.91 -20.17 8.00
C TYR A 484 0.38 -20.35 8.79
N ALA A 485 0.61 -19.53 9.81
CA ALA A 485 1.73 -19.72 10.73
C ALA A 485 1.69 -21.10 11.41
N SER A 486 0.51 -21.53 11.87
CA SER A 486 0.32 -22.86 12.50
C SER A 486 0.51 -24.04 11.54
N GLU A 487 0.34 -23.80 10.23
CA GLU A 487 0.55 -24.79 9.15
C GLU A 487 2.01 -24.81 8.65
N GLY A 488 2.92 -24.07 9.29
CA GLY A 488 4.34 -24.01 8.91
C GLY A 488 4.63 -23.18 7.66
N VAL A 489 3.69 -22.33 7.23
CA VAL A 489 3.92 -21.37 6.13
C VAL A 489 4.95 -20.33 6.58
N GLY A 490 6.01 -20.17 5.79
CA GLY A 490 7.11 -19.27 6.13
C GLY A 490 6.90 -17.83 5.69
N ALA A 491 6.01 -17.55 4.73
CA ALA A 491 5.67 -16.18 4.33
C ALA A 491 4.24 -16.03 3.81
N VAL A 492 3.71 -14.81 3.87
CA VAL A 492 2.38 -14.45 3.38
C VAL A 492 2.45 -13.26 2.43
N LEU A 493 1.84 -13.37 1.25
CA LEU A 493 1.73 -12.28 0.28
C LEU A 493 0.36 -11.62 0.36
N ILE A 494 0.37 -10.36 0.76
CA ILE A 494 -0.82 -9.57 1.05
C ILE A 494 -0.80 -8.32 0.16
N GLY A 495 -1.88 -8.09 -0.60
CA GLY A 495 -1.96 -6.98 -1.55
C GLY A 495 -3.23 -6.16 -1.40
N GLU A 496 -4.37 -6.73 -1.80
CA GLU A 496 -5.61 -5.96 -1.88
C GLU A 496 -6.04 -5.36 -0.54
N SER A 497 -5.99 -6.12 0.55
CA SER A 497 -6.37 -5.65 1.89
C SER A 497 -5.46 -4.51 2.37
N LEU A 498 -4.15 -4.60 2.11
CA LEU A 498 -3.20 -3.52 2.39
C LEU A 498 -3.50 -2.26 1.57
N MET A 499 -3.72 -2.42 0.26
CA MET A 499 -3.97 -1.30 -0.66
C MET A 499 -5.30 -0.56 -0.39
N ARG A 500 -6.24 -1.20 0.33
CA ARG A 500 -7.53 -0.61 0.73
C ARG A 500 -7.51 -0.04 2.15
N ALA A 501 -6.48 -0.33 2.94
CA ALA A 501 -6.41 0.10 4.32
C ALA A 501 -6.29 1.63 4.41
N LYS A 502 -7.10 2.25 5.29
CA LYS A 502 -7.00 3.70 5.57
C LYS A 502 -5.67 4.05 6.24
N ASP A 503 -5.23 3.20 7.15
CA ASP A 503 -3.91 3.25 7.78
C ASP A 503 -3.23 1.90 7.56
N THR A 504 -2.36 1.86 6.56
CA THR A 504 -1.61 0.64 6.18
C THR A 504 -0.74 0.15 7.35
N ALA A 505 -0.10 1.05 8.08
CA ALA A 505 0.85 0.68 9.13
C ALA A 505 0.12 0.08 10.34
N ALA A 506 -1.01 0.67 10.73
CA ALA A 506 -1.87 0.11 11.78
C ALA A 506 -2.43 -1.26 11.37
N PHE A 507 -2.87 -1.40 10.12
CA PHE A 507 -3.42 -2.66 9.63
C PHE A 507 -2.37 -3.78 9.56
N ILE A 508 -1.13 -3.50 9.15
CA ILE A 508 -0.04 -4.48 9.21
C ILE A 508 0.24 -4.93 10.65
N ARG A 509 0.24 -3.99 11.61
CA ARG A 509 0.41 -4.34 13.03
C ARG A 509 -0.70 -5.28 13.52
N GLU A 510 -1.94 -4.99 13.17
CA GLU A 510 -3.09 -5.84 13.47
C GLU A 510 -2.92 -7.26 12.91
N LEU A 511 -2.61 -7.37 11.60
CA LEU A 511 -2.42 -8.65 10.91
C LEU A 511 -1.37 -9.56 11.56
N PHE A 512 -0.32 -8.98 12.11
CA PHE A 512 0.78 -9.72 12.74
C PHE A 512 0.74 -9.70 14.28
N SER A 513 -0.35 -9.21 14.86
CA SER A 513 -0.53 -9.07 16.32
C SER A 513 0.64 -8.34 16.98
N ILE A 514 1.15 -7.30 16.31
CA ILE A 514 2.22 -6.45 16.80
C ILE A 514 1.56 -5.34 17.63
N PRO A 515 1.96 -5.13 18.90
CA PRO A 515 1.40 -4.07 19.73
C PRO A 515 1.63 -2.69 19.08
N PRO A 516 0.75 -1.71 19.33
CA PRO A 516 1.00 -0.34 18.88
C PRO A 516 2.33 0.14 19.45
N PRO A 517 3.10 0.95 18.69
CA PRO A 517 4.32 1.53 19.21
C PRO A 517 4.00 2.34 20.47
N ASN A 518 4.85 2.24 21.49
CA ASN A 518 4.71 3.09 22.67
C ASN A 518 4.71 4.56 22.20
N PRO A 519 3.72 5.38 22.59
CA PRO A 519 3.62 6.78 22.17
C PRO A 519 4.72 7.68 22.75
N ILE A 520 5.66 7.11 23.49
CA ILE A 520 6.69 7.81 24.26
C ILE A 520 8.05 7.46 23.64
N SER A 521 8.58 8.44 22.91
CA SER A 521 9.96 8.61 22.45
C SER A 521 10.30 8.19 21.00
N PRO A 522 10.95 9.08 20.23
CA PRO A 522 11.67 8.68 19.02
C PRO A 522 12.73 7.62 19.36
N LYS A 523 13.03 6.72 18.41
CA LYS A 523 14.06 5.68 18.62
C LYS A 523 15.45 6.26 18.94
N TRP A 524 15.74 7.47 18.48
CA TRP A 524 16.86 8.25 19.00
C TRP A 524 16.34 9.05 20.19
N ASN A 525 16.60 8.58 21.40
CA ASN A 525 16.37 9.38 22.60
C ASN A 525 17.72 9.63 23.25
N SER A 526 18.47 10.61 22.74
CA SER A 526 19.62 11.16 23.46
C SER A 526 19.09 12.02 24.59
N HIS A 527 18.67 11.37 25.68
CA HIS A 527 18.44 12.03 26.96
C HIS A 527 19.57 11.60 27.90
N PRO A 528 20.54 12.49 28.16
CA PRO A 528 20.70 13.85 27.63
C PRO A 528 21.22 13.94 26.17
N PRO A 529 21.05 15.10 25.48
CA PRO A 529 21.58 15.32 24.12
C PRO A 529 23.10 15.24 24.10
N LEU A 530 23.68 14.79 22.97
CA LEU A 530 25.13 14.78 22.80
C LEU A 530 25.67 16.21 22.66
N VAL A 531 26.85 16.47 23.22
CA VAL A 531 27.48 17.80 23.20
C VAL A 531 28.75 17.77 22.35
N LYS A 532 28.78 18.61 21.33
CA LYS A 532 29.95 18.92 20.51
C LYS A 532 30.53 20.28 20.91
N ILE A 533 31.82 20.31 21.22
CA ILE A 533 32.57 21.56 21.43
C ILE A 533 33.47 21.81 20.22
N CYS A 534 33.21 22.90 19.50
CA CYS A 534 33.84 23.18 18.20
C CYS A 534 34.90 24.28 18.26
N GLY A 535 35.98 24.10 17.50
CA GLY A 535 37.09 25.06 17.39
C GLY A 535 38.17 24.80 18.43
N ILE A 536 38.52 23.54 18.65
CA ILE A 536 39.61 23.12 19.54
C ILE A 536 40.96 23.48 18.90
N ARG A 537 41.87 24.07 19.69
CA ARG A 537 43.11 24.66 19.19
C ARG A 537 44.39 23.94 19.60
N ASN A 538 44.39 23.19 20.70
CA ASN A 538 45.58 22.48 21.19
C ASN A 538 45.19 21.25 22.01
N LYS A 539 46.19 20.43 22.37
CA LYS A 539 45.98 19.17 23.07
C LYS A 539 45.48 19.39 24.51
N GLU A 540 46.01 20.37 25.24
CA GLU A 540 45.64 20.62 26.64
C GLU A 540 44.16 20.98 26.76
N GLU A 541 43.69 21.87 25.87
CA GLU A 541 42.29 22.24 25.74
C GLU A 541 41.42 21.03 25.36
N ALA A 542 41.86 20.20 24.42
CA ALA A 542 41.13 19.01 24.00
C ALA A 542 40.90 18.03 25.16
N LEU A 543 41.94 17.74 25.95
CA LEU A 543 41.84 16.81 27.09
C LEU A 543 40.96 17.39 28.20
N ALA A 544 41.13 18.67 28.54
CA ALA A 544 40.32 19.31 29.57
C ALA A 544 38.82 19.34 29.23
N ILE A 545 38.48 19.56 27.95
CA ILE A 545 37.09 19.55 27.48
C ILE A 545 36.54 18.12 27.39
N ALA A 546 37.39 17.15 27.02
CA ALA A 546 37.02 15.75 27.05
C ALA A 546 36.71 15.29 28.49
N ASP A 547 37.54 15.66 29.47
CA ASP A 547 37.32 15.39 30.90
C ASP A 547 36.08 16.10 31.45
N ALA A 548 35.71 17.26 30.88
CA ALA A 548 34.46 17.93 31.20
C ALA A 548 33.21 17.21 30.66
N GLY A 549 33.38 16.12 29.91
CA GLY A 549 32.29 15.26 29.44
C GLY A 549 31.73 15.63 28.07
N ALA A 550 32.50 16.29 27.20
CA ALA A 550 32.10 16.49 25.81
C ALA A 550 32.01 15.15 25.07
N ASP A 551 31.04 14.99 24.18
CA ASP A 551 30.87 13.76 23.39
C ASP A 551 31.60 13.85 22.03
N MET A 552 31.80 15.08 21.53
CA MET A 552 32.46 15.38 20.26
C MET A 552 33.37 16.61 20.36
N LEU A 553 34.54 16.57 19.71
CA LEU A 553 35.50 17.67 19.61
C LEU A 553 35.66 18.12 18.15
N GLY A 554 35.36 19.38 17.86
CA GLY A 554 35.46 19.95 16.51
C GLY A 554 36.82 20.56 16.22
N LEU A 555 37.54 19.98 15.25
CA LEU A 555 38.83 20.44 14.73
C LEU A 555 38.61 21.29 13.46
N MET A 556 39.06 22.54 13.47
CA MET A 556 38.77 23.50 12.39
C MET A 556 39.87 23.53 11.33
N PHE A 557 39.55 23.15 10.10
CA PHE A 557 40.48 23.17 8.95
C PHE A 557 40.16 24.27 7.92
N VAL A 558 39.29 25.22 8.29
CA VAL A 558 38.88 26.34 7.46
C VAL A 558 39.90 27.48 7.60
N ARG A 559 40.68 27.74 6.54
CA ARG A 559 41.80 28.71 6.56
C ARG A 559 41.40 30.14 6.93
N SER A 560 40.18 30.57 6.59
CA SER A 560 39.65 31.90 6.92
C SER A 560 39.18 32.02 8.38
N SER A 561 39.06 30.91 9.09
CA SER A 561 38.61 30.89 10.48
C SER A 561 39.74 31.24 11.43
N GLN A 562 39.45 32.12 12.40
CA GLN A 562 40.36 32.40 13.51
C GLN A 562 40.62 31.16 14.40
N ARG A 563 39.82 30.10 14.25
CA ARG A 563 39.94 28.84 15.00
C ARG A 563 40.75 27.78 14.25
N THR A 564 41.25 28.09 13.05
CA THR A 564 41.97 27.12 12.22
C THR A 564 43.18 26.54 12.95
N ILE A 565 43.39 25.24 12.78
CA ILE A 565 44.60 24.53 13.22
C ILE A 565 45.31 23.89 12.04
N ASP A 566 46.60 23.61 12.18
CA ASP A 566 47.35 22.84 11.20
C ASP A 566 47.23 21.32 11.45
N ILE A 567 47.67 20.54 10.47
CA ILE A 567 47.61 19.06 10.52
C ILE A 567 48.48 18.50 11.65
N SER A 568 49.61 19.15 11.99
CA SER A 568 50.49 18.68 13.06
C SER A 568 49.78 18.77 14.41
N THR A 569 49.20 19.93 14.70
CA THR A 569 48.41 20.20 15.89
C THR A 569 47.21 19.26 15.99
N ALA A 570 46.51 19.02 14.87
CA ALA A 570 45.39 18.09 14.83
C ALA A 570 45.82 16.64 15.13
N LYS A 571 46.98 16.20 14.63
CA LYS A 571 47.55 14.88 14.95
C LYS A 571 47.90 14.76 16.44
N GLU A 572 48.48 15.80 17.03
CA GLU A 572 48.78 15.82 18.46
C GLU A 572 47.52 15.70 19.31
N ILE A 573 46.46 16.47 18.98
CA ILE A 573 45.15 16.37 19.64
C ILE A 573 44.60 14.94 19.51
N SER A 574 44.60 14.39 18.30
CA SER A 574 44.06 13.06 18.04
C SER A 574 44.76 11.97 18.83
N GLN A 575 46.10 12.00 18.86
CA GLN A 575 46.90 11.06 19.64
C GLN A 575 46.64 11.20 21.15
N ALA A 576 46.55 12.43 21.67
CA ALA A 576 46.30 12.67 23.08
C ALA A 576 44.94 12.11 23.51
N VAL A 577 43.86 12.44 22.78
CA VAL A 577 42.49 11.99 23.07
C VAL A 577 42.34 10.47 22.91
N ARG A 578 43.08 9.84 21.99
CA ARG A 578 43.06 8.37 21.82
C ARG A 578 43.83 7.61 22.90
N ASN A 579 44.87 8.21 23.48
CA ASN A 579 45.73 7.57 24.48
C ASN A 579 45.16 7.67 25.90
N GLN A 580 44.29 8.62 26.17
CA GLN A 580 43.65 8.79 27.48
C GLN A 580 42.50 7.79 27.64
N ARG A 581 42.46 7.11 28.79
CA ARG A 581 41.27 6.36 29.22
C ARG A 581 40.35 7.33 29.93
N PHE A 582 39.15 7.55 29.39
CA PHE A 582 38.13 8.33 30.07
C PHE A 582 37.23 7.38 30.88
N ASP A 583 36.96 7.74 32.14
CA ASP A 583 36.13 6.95 33.06
C ASP A 583 34.68 6.93 32.56
N ALA A 584 34.32 5.91 31.80
CA ALA A 584 32.93 5.59 31.50
C ALA A 584 32.50 4.46 32.45
N GLU A 585 31.50 4.70 33.31
CA GLU A 585 30.88 3.61 34.04
C GLU A 585 30.25 2.63 33.03
N PRO A 586 30.56 1.33 33.10
CA PRO A 586 29.91 0.35 32.25
C PRO A 586 28.45 0.24 32.65
N THR A 587 27.55 0.90 31.91
CA THR A 587 26.12 0.63 32.00
C THR A 587 25.86 -0.83 31.68
N GLU A 588 25.41 -1.61 32.68
CA GLU A 588 25.12 -3.06 32.59
C GLU A 588 24.02 -3.43 31.57
N SER A 589 23.31 -2.47 31.00
CA SER A 589 22.35 -2.72 29.93
C SER A 589 23.08 -2.76 28.58
N GLN A 590 23.60 -3.93 28.20
CA GLN A 590 23.80 -4.23 26.78
C GLN A 590 22.44 -4.00 26.09
N PRO A 591 22.34 -3.08 25.10
CA PRO A 591 21.12 -2.99 24.32
C PRO A 591 20.90 -4.35 23.69
N SER A 592 19.73 -4.96 23.93
CA SER A 592 19.27 -6.08 23.12
C SER A 592 19.45 -5.71 21.66
N ALA A 593 19.97 -6.63 20.84
CA ALA A 593 20.16 -6.43 19.40
C ALA A 593 18.97 -5.62 18.84
N PRO A 594 19.21 -4.55 18.06
CA PRO A 594 18.15 -3.65 17.64
C PRO A 594 17.02 -4.47 17.06
N GLU A 595 15.81 -4.31 17.62
CA GLU A 595 14.61 -4.94 17.07
C GLU A 595 14.61 -4.76 15.55
N ASP A 596 14.29 -5.81 14.79
CA ASP A 596 14.30 -5.93 13.32
C ASP A 596 13.45 -4.89 12.55
N THR A 597 12.99 -3.84 13.22
CA THR A 597 12.15 -2.79 12.69
C THR A 597 12.98 -1.72 11.99
N ASN A 598 12.85 -1.69 10.65
CA ASN A 598 13.39 -0.63 9.80
C ASN A 598 13.00 0.76 10.31
N VAL A 599 13.98 1.65 10.38
CA VAL A 599 13.77 3.07 10.59
C VAL A 599 14.45 3.88 9.48
N PRO A 600 14.03 5.13 9.25
CA PRO A 600 14.67 6.02 8.30
C PRO A 600 16.18 6.22 8.56
N TRP A 601 16.91 6.65 7.53
CA TRP A 601 18.37 6.67 7.52
C TRP A 601 18.99 7.55 8.62
N LEU A 602 18.59 8.81 8.73
CA LEU A 602 19.16 9.73 9.73
C LEU A 602 18.83 9.26 11.15
N THR A 603 17.59 8.81 11.36
CA THR A 603 17.12 8.16 12.60
C THR A 603 17.99 6.96 12.96
N ALA A 604 18.28 6.06 12.01
CA ALA A 604 19.12 4.87 12.22
C ALA A 604 20.55 5.24 12.64
N HIS A 605 21.13 6.25 11.98
CA HIS A 605 22.50 6.69 12.25
C HIS A 605 22.63 7.43 13.58
N ALA A 606 21.68 8.31 13.90
CA ALA A 606 21.59 8.96 15.20
C ALA A 606 21.47 7.93 16.33
N THR A 607 20.57 6.95 16.18
CA THR A 607 20.39 5.86 17.16
C THR A 607 21.67 5.05 17.35
N ARG A 608 22.33 4.65 16.24
CA ARG A 608 23.58 3.88 16.29
C ARG A 608 24.69 4.62 17.03
N LEU A 609 24.85 5.92 16.74
CA LEU A 609 25.85 6.73 17.42
C LEU A 609 25.52 6.88 18.91
N SER A 610 24.28 7.18 19.26
CA SER A 610 23.84 7.31 20.66
C SER A 610 24.01 6.02 21.48
N LEU A 611 23.71 4.84 20.90
CA LEU A 611 23.94 3.55 21.58
C LEU A 611 25.42 3.16 21.68
N SER A 612 26.24 3.68 20.77
CA SER A 612 27.70 3.49 20.81
C SER A 612 28.39 4.52 21.71
N ALA A 613 27.66 5.53 22.21
CA ALA A 613 28.17 6.69 22.91
C ALA A 613 28.67 6.51 24.37
N PRO A 614 28.64 5.34 25.04
CA PRO A 614 29.61 5.11 26.12
C PRO A 614 30.99 4.84 25.49
N HIS A 615 31.52 5.84 24.75
CA HIS A 615 32.88 5.80 24.27
C HIS A 615 33.82 6.10 25.43
N THR A 616 34.93 5.37 25.51
CA THR A 616 36.04 5.67 26.41
C THR A 616 36.78 6.95 26.05
N ARG A 617 36.25 7.83 25.15
CA ARG A 617 36.78 9.13 24.69
C ARG A 617 35.76 9.89 23.81
N PRO A 618 35.84 11.23 23.65
CA PRO A 618 35.06 11.95 22.65
C PRO A 618 35.46 11.63 21.20
N LEU A 619 34.51 11.81 20.28
CA LEU A 619 34.72 11.65 18.83
C LEU A 619 35.35 12.91 18.22
N LEU A 620 36.29 12.74 17.30
CA LEU A 620 36.98 13.83 16.61
C LEU A 620 36.25 14.19 15.32
N VAL A 621 35.77 15.43 15.22
CA VAL A 621 35.01 15.96 14.08
C VAL A 621 35.86 16.96 13.31
N GLY A 622 36.22 16.66 12.07
CA GLY A 622 36.93 17.62 11.20
C GLY A 622 35.96 18.56 10.48
N VAL A 623 36.12 19.87 10.66
CA VAL A 623 35.27 20.89 10.05
C VAL A 623 35.95 21.48 8.82
N PHE A 624 35.30 21.35 7.68
CA PHE A 624 35.76 21.86 6.39
C PHE A 624 34.71 22.79 5.78
N GLN A 625 35.17 23.74 4.97
CA GLN A 625 34.33 24.66 4.22
C GLN A 625 34.93 24.81 2.83
N ASP A 626 34.21 24.32 1.83
CA ASP A 626 34.57 24.40 0.41
C ASP A 626 35.99 23.87 0.12
N ALA A 627 36.45 22.93 0.94
CA ALA A 627 37.74 22.29 0.77
C ALA A 627 37.67 21.23 -0.35
N PRO A 628 38.75 21.08 -1.16
CA PRO A 628 38.84 19.97 -2.11
C PRO A 628 38.68 18.62 -1.41
N LEU A 629 37.97 17.68 -2.02
CA LEU A 629 37.74 16.34 -1.46
C LEU A 629 39.06 15.63 -1.09
N GLU A 630 40.10 15.77 -1.92
CA GLU A 630 41.43 15.23 -1.64
C GLU A 630 42.00 15.70 -0.30
N THR A 631 41.87 17.00 0.00
CA THR A 631 42.30 17.57 1.28
C THR A 631 41.53 16.97 2.45
N VAL A 632 40.22 16.78 2.29
CA VAL A 632 39.36 16.15 3.31
C VAL A 632 39.81 14.72 3.56
N LEU A 633 39.97 13.92 2.51
CA LEU A 633 40.37 12.51 2.61
C LEU A 633 41.77 12.34 3.22
N GLN A 634 42.74 13.16 2.79
CA GLN A 634 44.08 13.15 3.38
C GLN A 634 44.02 13.50 4.86
N THR A 635 43.24 14.51 5.25
CA THR A 635 43.11 14.91 6.65
C THR A 635 42.45 13.82 7.50
N VAL A 636 41.41 13.15 6.99
CA VAL A 636 40.77 12.01 7.66
C VAL A 636 41.79 10.91 7.94
N ALA A 637 42.62 10.56 6.96
CA ALA A 637 43.64 9.52 7.12
C ALA A 637 44.76 9.95 8.09
N ASP A 638 45.27 11.18 7.93
CA ASP A 638 46.40 11.71 8.68
C ASP A 638 46.08 11.93 10.16
N VAL A 639 44.92 12.52 10.44
CA VAL A 639 44.48 12.89 11.79
C VAL A 639 43.70 11.74 12.43
N GLN A 640 43.22 10.76 11.65
CA GLN A 640 42.29 9.73 12.11
C GLN A 640 41.01 10.37 12.67
N LEU A 641 40.33 11.16 11.84
CA LEU A 641 39.05 11.76 12.20
C LEU A 641 37.98 10.67 12.33
N ASP A 642 37.04 10.84 13.26
CA ASP A 642 35.92 9.92 13.45
C ASP A 642 34.69 10.37 12.65
N ILE A 643 34.54 11.68 12.40
CA ILE A 643 33.42 12.30 11.65
C ILE A 643 33.96 13.47 10.82
N VAL A 644 33.37 13.73 9.65
CA VAL A 644 33.60 14.95 8.85
C VAL A 644 32.37 15.85 8.87
N GLN A 645 32.55 17.15 9.06
CA GLN A 645 31.52 18.16 8.93
C GLN A 645 31.78 19.01 7.68
N LEU A 646 30.85 18.95 6.73
CA LEU A 646 30.85 19.79 5.51
C LEU A 646 30.01 21.03 5.77
N HIS A 647 30.69 22.18 5.96
CA HIS A 647 30.12 23.41 6.50
C HIS A 647 29.83 24.46 5.40
N GLY A 648 30.29 24.26 4.18
CA GLY A 648 30.13 25.19 3.06
C GLY A 648 29.10 24.76 2.02
N SER A 649 29.41 25.01 0.75
CA SER A 649 28.62 24.68 -0.43
C SER A 649 29.03 23.36 -1.10
N GLU A 650 29.72 22.48 -0.36
CA GLU A 650 30.24 21.22 -0.90
C GLU A 650 29.12 20.34 -1.50
N PRO A 651 29.40 19.65 -2.61
CA PRO A 651 28.48 18.66 -3.15
C PRO A 651 28.19 17.55 -2.14
N VAL A 652 26.92 17.17 -1.99
CA VAL A 652 26.52 16.11 -1.04
C VAL A 652 27.12 14.75 -1.42
N GLU A 653 27.45 14.55 -2.69
CA GLU A 653 28.06 13.34 -3.23
C GLU A 653 29.44 13.05 -2.62
N PHE A 654 30.12 14.06 -2.05
CA PHE A 654 31.39 13.88 -1.34
C PHE A 654 31.26 12.87 -0.21
N ALA A 655 30.11 12.80 0.45
CA ALA A 655 29.89 11.88 1.55
C ALA A 655 30.01 10.41 1.15
N HIS A 656 29.78 10.03 -0.11
CA HIS A 656 29.98 8.66 -0.58
C HIS A 656 31.46 8.25 -0.66
N HIS A 657 32.36 9.23 -0.69
CA HIS A 657 33.81 9.00 -0.81
C HIS A 657 34.54 9.17 0.54
N ILE A 658 33.92 9.83 1.51
CA ILE A 658 34.48 10.04 2.84
C ILE A 658 34.28 8.73 3.65
N PRO A 659 35.36 8.11 4.15
CA PRO A 659 35.29 6.78 4.79
C PRO A 659 34.72 6.80 6.22
N VAL A 660 34.24 7.97 6.68
CA VAL A 660 33.68 8.20 8.01
C VAL A 660 32.34 8.93 7.90
N PRO A 661 31.46 8.85 8.91
CA PRO A 661 30.18 9.56 8.89
C PRO A 661 30.33 11.06 8.61
N VAL A 662 29.32 11.62 7.94
CA VAL A 662 29.32 13.02 7.50
C VAL A 662 28.17 13.80 8.12
N ILE A 663 28.49 14.92 8.77
CA ILE A 663 27.56 15.97 9.18
C ILE A 663 27.42 16.95 8.01
N ARG A 664 26.18 17.15 7.52
CA ARG A 664 25.86 18.22 6.57
C ARG A 664 25.25 19.40 7.30
N VAL A 665 25.80 20.59 7.06
CA VAL A 665 25.34 21.82 7.69
C VAL A 665 24.34 22.54 6.78
N PHE A 666 23.25 23.01 7.38
CA PHE A 666 22.22 23.83 6.76
C PHE A 666 22.17 25.18 7.48
N HIS A 667 22.46 26.24 6.74
CA HIS A 667 22.44 27.61 7.25
C HIS A 667 21.04 28.19 7.05
N LEU A 668 20.35 28.52 8.14
CA LEU A 668 18.97 28.98 8.11
C LEU A 668 18.90 30.51 8.07
N GLY A 669 18.24 31.04 7.05
CA GLY A 669 18.00 32.48 6.86
C GLY A 669 16.53 32.88 6.91
N THR A 670 16.25 34.16 6.70
CA THR A 670 14.88 34.72 6.67
C THR A 670 14.01 34.11 5.56
N ALA A 671 14.60 33.80 4.41
CA ALA A 671 13.87 33.18 3.30
C ALA A 671 13.37 31.76 3.62
N ASP A 672 14.09 31.00 4.45
CA ASP A 672 13.66 29.66 4.88
C ASP A 672 12.52 29.74 5.90
N LYS A 673 12.55 30.76 6.77
CA LYS A 673 11.46 31.08 7.68
C LYS A 673 10.16 31.38 6.93
N ASP A 674 10.24 32.15 5.86
CA ASP A 674 9.06 32.50 5.03
C ASP A 674 8.50 31.30 4.26
N ARG A 675 9.38 30.38 3.82
CA ARG A 675 8.98 29.14 3.13
C ARG A 675 8.49 28.06 4.08
N GLY A 676 8.97 28.08 5.32
CA GLY A 676 8.70 27.07 6.34
C GLY A 676 9.26 25.67 6.02
N VAL A 677 10.08 25.50 4.98
CA VAL A 677 10.66 24.21 4.59
C VAL A 677 12.10 24.43 4.13
N VAL A 678 13.01 23.55 4.54
CA VAL A 678 14.41 23.55 4.10
C VAL A 678 14.60 22.49 3.01
N PRO A 679 14.85 22.87 1.75
CA PRO A 679 15.01 21.91 0.67
C PRO A 679 16.18 20.95 0.93
N ASN A 680 16.00 19.68 0.54
CA ASN A 680 17.04 18.65 0.59
C ASN A 680 17.58 18.28 1.99
N ILE A 681 16.91 18.69 3.08
CA ILE A 681 17.30 18.35 4.45
C ILE A 681 17.03 16.88 4.84
N THR A 682 16.14 16.21 4.13
CA THR A 682 15.77 14.79 4.35
C THR A 682 16.30 13.88 3.24
N ARG A 683 17.59 14.02 2.87
CA ARG A 683 18.23 13.16 1.84
C ARG A 683 18.96 11.98 2.47
N GLY A 684 18.21 10.98 2.93
CA GLY A 684 18.76 9.73 3.43
C GLY A 684 19.73 9.09 2.42
N GLY A 685 20.87 8.58 2.92
CA GLY A 685 21.97 8.04 2.10
C GLY A 685 22.98 9.08 1.60
N ALA A 686 22.63 10.38 1.56
CA ALA A 686 23.54 11.43 1.09
C ALA A 686 24.47 11.98 2.19
N TYR A 687 24.06 11.93 3.46
CA TYR A 687 24.86 12.30 4.64
C TYR A 687 24.26 11.63 5.87
N HIS A 688 24.99 11.60 6.98
CA HIS A 688 24.64 10.79 8.15
C HIS A 688 23.92 11.60 9.23
N PHE A 689 24.27 12.88 9.35
CA PHE A 689 23.75 13.78 10.37
C PHE A 689 23.45 15.16 9.79
N VAL A 690 22.47 15.85 10.35
CA VAL A 690 22.07 17.20 9.97
C VAL A 690 22.46 18.17 11.07
N LEU A 691 23.13 19.27 10.72
CA LEU A 691 23.41 20.37 11.65
C LEU A 691 22.73 21.64 11.16
N LEU A 692 21.98 22.31 12.03
CA LEU A 692 21.36 23.61 11.76
C LEU A 692 22.22 24.72 12.37
N ASP A 693 22.61 25.69 11.55
CA ASP A 693 23.35 26.88 11.99
C ASP A 693 22.67 28.15 11.45
N SER A 694 22.99 29.29 12.06
CA SER A 694 22.46 30.60 11.70
C SER A 694 23.20 31.20 10.50
N LEU A 695 22.46 31.78 9.56
CA LEU A 695 23.05 32.53 8.46
C LEU A 695 23.55 33.90 8.96
N ARG A 696 24.69 34.38 8.44
CA ARG A 696 25.19 35.74 8.70
C ARG A 696 24.48 36.75 7.80
N ASP A 697 23.98 37.83 8.40
CA ASP A 697 23.31 38.94 7.68
C ASP A 697 24.26 39.79 6.82
N ASP A 698 25.58 39.55 6.86
CA ASP A 698 26.59 40.37 6.19
C ASP A 698 26.82 40.00 4.71
N GLY A 699 26.10 39.01 4.18
CA GLY A 699 26.17 38.62 2.77
C GLY A 699 27.50 37.97 2.35
N SER A 700 28.40 37.66 3.31
CA SER A 700 29.73 37.12 3.04
C SER A 700 29.74 35.64 2.59
N GLY A 701 28.61 34.94 2.72
CA GLY A 701 28.51 33.51 2.41
C GLY A 701 29.34 32.59 3.33
N VAL A 702 30.06 33.15 4.30
CA VAL A 702 30.90 32.42 5.26
C VAL A 702 30.18 32.40 6.60
N SER A 703 29.53 31.28 6.91
CA SER A 703 28.85 31.02 8.18
C SER A 703 29.81 30.43 9.21
N GLY A 704 29.67 30.90 10.44
CA GLY A 704 30.52 30.58 11.59
C GLY A 704 30.78 31.82 12.44
N GLY A 705 30.25 31.84 13.68
CA GLY A 705 30.52 32.91 14.65
C GLY A 705 29.73 34.20 14.43
N SER A 706 28.45 34.14 14.05
CA SER A 706 27.53 35.28 14.05
C SER A 706 27.16 35.76 15.47
N GLY A 707 27.28 34.87 16.47
CA GLY A 707 26.76 35.09 17.83
C GLY A 707 25.23 35.07 17.91
N LYS A 708 24.52 34.92 16.78
CA LYS A 708 23.06 34.88 16.73
C LYS A 708 22.57 33.44 16.88
N ALA A 709 21.48 33.28 17.63
CA ALA A 709 20.79 32.01 17.74
C ALA A 709 20.08 31.68 16.42
N VAL A 710 20.05 30.40 16.08
CA VAL A 710 19.12 29.87 15.07
C VAL A 710 17.68 30.17 15.49
N ASP A 711 16.77 30.38 14.54
CA ASP A 711 15.34 30.49 14.83
C ASP A 711 14.82 29.15 15.38
N TRP A 712 14.61 29.10 16.70
CA TRP A 712 14.20 27.90 17.41
C TRP A 712 12.79 27.43 17.03
N GLU A 713 11.89 28.31 16.57
CA GLU A 713 10.57 27.90 16.07
C GLU A 713 10.70 27.15 14.75
N LEU A 714 11.54 27.65 13.83
CA LEU A 714 11.83 26.94 12.58
C LEU A 714 12.54 25.61 12.84
N ALA A 715 13.52 25.58 13.75
CA ALA A 715 14.23 24.36 14.11
C ALA A 715 13.29 23.31 14.73
N LYS A 716 12.41 23.74 15.66
CA LYS A 716 11.37 22.88 16.24
C LYS A 716 10.45 22.32 15.15
N LYS A 717 9.99 23.16 14.23
CA LYS A 717 9.15 22.72 13.11
C LYS A 717 9.87 21.66 12.25
N ILE A 718 11.15 21.85 11.94
CA ILE A 718 11.95 20.87 11.18
C ILE A 718 12.01 19.51 11.89
N VAL A 719 12.19 19.52 13.22
CA VAL A 719 12.18 18.29 14.04
C VAL A 719 10.80 17.62 13.99
N GLU A 720 9.71 18.40 14.13
CA GLU A 720 8.32 17.94 14.14
C GLU A 720 7.81 17.47 12.77
N ASP A 721 8.25 18.09 11.67
CA ASP A 721 7.94 17.66 10.29
C ASP A 721 8.57 16.28 10.02
N GLY A 722 9.73 16.01 10.62
CA GLY A 722 10.37 14.70 10.65
C GLY A 722 11.19 14.34 9.42
N GLU A 723 11.69 13.11 9.40
CA GLU A 723 12.55 12.61 8.30
C GLU A 723 11.76 12.25 7.04
N ILE A 724 10.48 11.89 7.19
CA ILE A 724 9.63 11.45 6.07
C ILE A 724 8.67 12.56 5.69
N LEU A 725 9.00 13.26 4.61
CA LEU A 725 8.17 14.33 4.06
C LEU A 725 7.48 13.84 2.79
N TYR A 726 6.17 13.63 2.85
CA TYR A 726 5.34 13.48 1.67
C TYR A 726 4.19 14.48 1.72
N ASP A 727 4.03 15.21 0.62
CA ASP A 727 2.95 16.17 0.44
C ASP A 727 1.58 15.50 0.66
N SER A 728 0.93 15.84 1.77
CA SER A 728 -0.52 15.65 1.96
C SER A 728 -1.33 16.61 1.08
N VAL A 729 -0.86 16.92 -0.12
CA VAL A 729 -1.50 17.83 -1.09
C VAL A 729 -2.83 17.24 -1.60
N SER A 730 -3.08 15.94 -1.39
CA SER A 730 -4.38 15.31 -1.61
C SER A 730 -5.40 15.59 -0.50
N ALA A 731 -4.99 15.77 0.76
CA ALA A 731 -5.92 15.95 1.87
C ALA A 731 -6.53 17.37 1.92
N GLU A 732 -5.80 18.39 1.47
CA GLU A 732 -6.32 19.78 1.44
C GLU A 732 -7.14 20.11 0.19
N LYS A 733 -6.90 19.40 -0.93
CA LYS A 733 -7.67 19.62 -2.17
C LYS A 733 -9.09 19.07 -2.09
N GLU A 734 -9.32 17.96 -1.38
CA GLU A 734 -10.67 17.43 -1.16
C GLU A 734 -11.53 18.37 -0.30
N LYS A 735 -10.95 19.07 0.69
CA LYS A 735 -11.68 20.07 1.47
C LYS A 735 -12.03 21.34 0.69
N LYS A 736 -11.27 21.70 -0.35
CA LYS A 736 -11.55 22.88 -1.19
C LYS A 736 -12.47 22.59 -2.38
N SER A 737 -12.60 21.33 -2.83
CA SER A 737 -13.52 20.98 -3.92
C SER A 737 -14.99 20.86 -3.49
N GLU A 738 -15.28 20.66 -2.20
CA GLU A 738 -16.67 20.69 -1.70
C GLU A 738 -17.20 22.11 -1.42
N ALA A 739 -16.32 23.11 -1.32
CA ALA A 739 -16.70 24.51 -1.06
C ALA A 739 -16.76 25.41 -2.31
N GLY A 740 -16.66 24.84 -3.52
CA GLY A 740 -16.40 25.61 -4.74
C GLY A 740 -17.18 25.16 -5.98
N ALA A 741 -18.48 24.89 -5.86
CA ALA A 741 -19.39 24.78 -7.00
C ALA A 741 -20.34 25.98 -7.03
N SER A 742 -19.89 27.09 -7.61
CA SER A 742 -20.73 28.24 -7.94
C SER A 742 -21.58 27.92 -9.18
N GLN A 743 -22.91 27.89 -9.03
CA GLN A 743 -23.84 28.09 -10.14
C GLN A 743 -24.16 29.59 -10.32
N PRO A 744 -24.46 30.06 -11.55
CA PRO A 744 -24.67 31.48 -11.82
C PRO A 744 -26.09 31.94 -11.48
N ASN A 745 -26.14 33.16 -10.94
CA ASN A 745 -27.26 34.05 -10.62
C ASN A 745 -28.65 33.81 -11.27
N GLY A 746 -29.68 33.84 -10.41
CA GLY A 746 -31.08 34.16 -10.73
C GLY A 746 -31.86 34.61 -9.49
N SER A 747 -32.38 35.83 -9.50
CA SER A 747 -32.94 36.62 -8.38
C SER A 747 -34.36 36.24 -7.89
N ARG A 748 -34.61 36.32 -6.56
CA ARG A 748 -35.67 37.12 -5.86
C ARG A 748 -36.14 36.51 -4.51
N GLY A 749 -36.25 37.36 -3.47
CA GLY A 749 -37.29 37.29 -2.42
C GLY A 749 -36.84 36.93 -0.99
N PRO A 750 -37.18 37.72 0.06
CA PRO A 750 -36.84 37.43 1.46
C PRO A 750 -38.01 36.82 2.25
N ALA A 751 -37.77 35.77 3.04
CA ALA A 751 -38.60 35.36 4.20
C ALA A 751 -37.88 34.27 5.03
N THR A 752 -37.37 34.60 6.22
CA THR A 752 -37.86 34.22 7.57
C THR A 752 -37.45 32.84 8.12
N ASN A 753 -36.63 32.90 9.18
CA ASN A 753 -36.54 32.11 10.41
C ASN A 753 -36.77 30.58 10.40
N GLY A 754 -35.78 29.88 10.97
CA GLY A 754 -35.90 28.53 11.53
C GLY A 754 -34.59 28.11 12.17
N ASP A 755 -34.44 28.38 13.48
CA ASP A 755 -33.33 27.95 14.33
C ASP A 755 -33.15 26.43 14.30
N ALA A 756 -31.92 25.98 14.04
CA ALA A 756 -31.39 24.73 14.56
C ALA A 756 -29.90 24.94 14.81
N ALA A 757 -29.55 25.12 16.08
CA ALA A 757 -28.18 25.23 16.55
C ALA A 757 -27.40 23.96 16.18
N ILE A 758 -26.34 24.12 15.39
CA ILE A 758 -25.28 23.12 15.25
C ILE A 758 -24.13 23.63 16.12
N GLU A 759 -23.83 22.88 17.17
CA GLU A 759 -22.68 23.09 18.04
C GLU A 759 -21.40 23.14 17.21
N VAL A 760 -20.68 24.26 17.34
CA VAL A 760 -19.33 24.42 16.80
C VAL A 760 -18.40 23.68 17.75
N ALA A 761 -18.01 22.46 17.38
CA ALA A 761 -16.91 21.78 18.05
C ALA A 761 -15.59 22.44 17.60
N ASP A 762 -15.16 23.46 18.36
CA ASP A 762 -13.79 23.93 18.39
C ASP A 762 -12.89 22.80 18.92
N GLY A 763 -12.35 22.02 18.00
CA GLY A 763 -11.37 20.99 18.27
C GLY A 763 -10.34 21.00 17.15
N VAL A 764 -9.37 21.91 17.24
CA VAL A 764 -8.12 21.77 16.47
C VAL A 764 -7.50 20.47 16.96
N ALA A 765 -7.60 19.41 16.15
CA ALA A 765 -6.91 18.16 16.42
C ALA A 765 -5.43 18.48 16.64
N PRO A 766 -4.77 17.94 17.68
CA PRO A 766 -3.35 18.18 17.89
C PRO A 766 -2.58 17.82 16.61
N PRO A 767 -1.52 18.56 16.25
CA PRO A 767 -0.73 18.26 15.07
C PRO A 767 -0.30 16.79 15.13
N LYS A 768 -0.52 16.05 14.04
CA LYS A 768 -0.07 14.66 13.92
C LYS A 768 1.44 14.65 14.07
N GLN A 769 1.93 14.34 15.26
CA GLN A 769 3.35 14.18 15.52
C GLN A 769 3.87 13.05 14.63
N THR A 770 4.88 13.35 13.81
CA THR A 770 5.52 12.35 12.95
C THR A 770 6.06 11.19 13.80
N ALA A 771 5.99 9.96 13.27
CA ALA A 771 6.57 8.79 13.93
C ALA A 771 8.12 8.83 13.95
N PHE A 772 8.73 9.68 13.12
CA PHE A 772 10.18 9.82 12.99
C PHE A 772 10.59 11.30 13.00
N PRO A 773 10.64 11.92 14.20
CA PRO A 773 11.23 13.25 14.37
C PRO A 773 12.64 13.30 13.77
N LEU A 774 13.03 14.43 13.18
CA LEU A 774 14.32 14.56 12.51
C LEU A 774 15.45 14.75 13.54
N PRO A 775 16.47 13.87 13.60
CA PRO A 775 17.60 14.06 14.51
C PRO A 775 18.52 15.16 13.98
N ILE A 776 18.46 16.33 14.61
CA ILE A 776 19.31 17.48 14.27
C ILE A 776 20.39 17.73 15.34
N ILE A 777 21.53 18.25 14.89
CA ILE A 777 22.50 18.95 15.72
C ILE A 777 22.13 20.43 15.69
N LEU A 778 21.78 21.01 16.84
CA LEU A 778 21.47 22.43 16.94
C LEU A 778 22.75 23.22 17.24
N ALA A 779 23.05 24.20 16.40
CA ALA A 779 24.19 25.11 16.55
C ALA A 779 23.73 26.58 16.45
N GLY A 780 24.70 27.50 16.50
CA GLY A 780 24.47 28.94 16.34
C GLY A 780 23.98 29.62 17.62
N GLY A 781 24.80 30.51 18.18
CA GLY A 781 24.40 31.38 19.31
C GLY A 781 24.13 30.69 20.66
N LEU A 782 24.43 29.40 20.80
CA LEU A 782 24.26 28.67 22.05
C LEU A 782 25.29 29.11 23.10
N THR A 783 24.86 29.25 24.36
CA THR A 783 25.66 29.65 25.53
C THR A 783 25.22 28.83 26.75
N PRO A 784 26.00 28.83 27.85
CA PRO A 784 25.58 28.16 29.08
C PRO A 784 24.23 28.66 29.61
N ASP A 785 23.86 29.91 29.35
CA ASP A 785 22.65 30.52 29.91
C ASP A 785 21.38 30.24 29.09
N ASN A 786 21.52 29.87 27.81
CA ASN A 786 20.36 29.65 26.91
C ASN A 786 20.16 28.19 26.49
N VAL A 787 21.14 27.30 26.71
CA VAL A 787 21.12 25.93 26.21
C VAL A 787 19.93 25.11 26.74
N SER A 788 19.57 25.26 28.02
CA SER A 788 18.43 24.53 28.61
C SER A 788 17.10 24.92 27.95
N ALA A 789 16.93 26.21 27.61
CA ALA A 789 15.75 26.69 26.91
C ALA A 789 15.70 26.18 25.46
N ALA A 790 16.85 26.15 24.78
CA ALA A 790 16.97 25.61 23.42
C ALA A 790 16.58 24.12 23.37
N ILE A 791 17.04 23.32 24.35
CA ILE A 791 16.69 21.90 24.47
C ILE A 791 15.18 21.73 24.70
N ALA A 792 14.61 22.47 25.66
CA ALA A 792 13.20 22.38 26.00
C ALA A 792 12.26 22.79 24.85
N GLN A 793 12.70 23.69 23.96
CA GLN A 793 11.90 24.13 22.82
C GLN A 793 12.09 23.24 21.59
N VAL A 794 13.34 22.93 21.21
CA VAL A 794 13.67 22.31 19.92
C VAL A 794 13.76 20.79 20.00
N HIS A 795 14.09 20.23 21.17
CA HIS A 795 14.35 18.80 21.36
C HIS A 795 15.42 18.23 20.39
N PRO A 796 16.62 18.85 20.28
CA PRO A 796 17.63 18.43 19.34
C PRO A 796 18.28 17.10 19.77
N TRP A 797 18.77 16.33 18.80
CA TRP A 797 19.51 15.10 19.06
C TRP A 797 20.90 15.38 19.66
N ALA A 798 21.55 16.45 19.19
CA ALA A 798 22.83 16.92 19.71
C ALA A 798 22.93 18.45 19.66
N LEU A 799 23.91 18.99 20.37
CA LEU A 799 24.20 20.42 20.45
C LEU A 799 25.62 20.67 19.97
N ASP A 800 25.84 21.77 19.25
CA ASP A 800 27.17 22.25 18.86
C ASP A 800 27.39 23.68 19.35
N VAL A 801 28.43 23.88 20.16
CA VAL A 801 28.81 25.20 20.66
C VAL A 801 30.25 25.53 20.31
N SER A 802 30.48 26.80 19.96
CA SER A 802 31.83 27.32 19.69
C SER A 802 32.08 28.63 20.45
N GLY A 803 31.60 29.76 19.93
CA GLY A 803 31.88 31.09 20.50
C GLY A 803 31.26 31.34 21.89
N GLY A 804 30.14 30.70 22.23
CA GLY A 804 29.46 30.91 23.51
C GLY A 804 30.22 30.40 24.75
N VAL A 805 31.28 29.60 24.54
CA VAL A 805 32.15 29.06 25.60
C VAL A 805 33.62 29.46 25.38
N GLU A 806 33.87 30.53 24.62
CA GLU A 806 35.22 31.08 24.43
C GLU A 806 35.62 32.02 25.55
N ASN A 807 36.94 32.15 25.74
CA ASN A 807 37.55 33.19 26.55
C ASN A 807 37.19 34.58 25.98
N VAL A 808 37.21 35.60 26.85
CA VAL A 808 36.83 36.99 26.47
C VAL A 808 37.73 37.56 25.37
N ASP A 809 39.00 37.12 25.34
CA ASP A 809 39.98 37.49 24.31
C ASP A 809 39.81 36.69 23.00
N GLY A 810 38.88 35.73 22.95
CA GLY A 810 38.66 34.84 21.81
C GLY A 810 39.77 33.80 21.62
N CYS A 811 40.70 33.68 22.57
CA CYS A 811 41.85 32.78 22.53
C CYS A 811 41.59 31.52 23.38
N GLY A 812 40.92 30.54 22.77
CA GLY A 812 40.65 29.24 23.37
C GLY A 812 39.32 29.20 24.10
N LYS A 813 39.03 28.07 24.72
CA LYS A 813 37.81 27.82 25.47
C LYS A 813 37.97 28.18 26.94
N ASP A 814 36.90 28.74 27.49
CA ASP A 814 36.74 28.99 28.91
C ASP A 814 36.19 27.71 29.55
N LEU A 815 37.02 27.01 30.31
CA LEU A 815 36.69 25.68 30.83
C LEU A 815 35.51 25.70 31.82
N GLU A 816 35.31 26.81 32.54
CA GLU A 816 34.17 26.97 33.44
C GLU A 816 32.87 27.09 32.62
N LYS A 817 32.87 27.90 31.56
CA LYS A 817 31.73 27.98 30.63
C LYS A 817 31.48 26.65 29.93
N VAL A 818 32.52 25.92 29.54
CA VAL A 818 32.36 24.58 28.93
C VAL A 818 31.67 23.63 29.91
N ARG A 819 32.15 23.52 31.16
CA ARG A 819 31.52 22.66 32.17
C ARG A 819 30.07 23.07 32.44
N LYS A 820 29.81 24.37 32.61
CA LYS A 820 28.45 24.89 32.80
C LYS A 820 27.55 24.55 31.62
N PHE A 821 28.04 24.70 30.38
CA PHE A 821 27.31 24.32 29.17
C PHE A 821 26.97 22.82 29.14
N ILE A 822 27.96 21.96 29.39
CA ILE A 822 27.78 20.50 29.39
C ILE A 822 26.81 20.08 30.50
N ASN A 823 26.96 20.59 31.71
CA ASN A 823 26.07 20.27 32.84
C ASN A 823 24.63 20.70 32.54
N ASN A 824 24.43 21.91 32.02
CA ASN A 824 23.12 22.42 31.64
C ASN A 824 22.50 21.62 30.49
N ALA A 825 23.31 21.16 29.53
CA ALA A 825 22.87 20.30 28.45
C ALA A 825 22.53 18.87 28.94
N LYS A 826 23.30 18.37 29.91
CA LYS A 826 23.16 17.01 30.46
C LYS A 826 22.17 16.89 31.61
N GLY A 827 21.63 18.01 32.10
CA GLY A 827 20.70 18.03 33.23
C GLY A 827 21.36 17.67 34.57
N VAL A 828 22.68 17.85 34.69
CA VAL A 828 23.43 17.59 35.92
C VAL A 828 23.28 18.79 36.85
N VAL A 829 22.66 18.58 38.01
CA VAL A 829 22.60 19.60 39.09
C VAL A 829 23.99 19.64 39.74
N PRO A 830 24.62 20.82 39.91
CA PRO A 830 25.88 20.91 40.66
C PRO A 830 25.67 20.35 42.06
N SER A 831 26.46 19.38 42.49
CA SER A 831 26.55 19.03 43.90
C SER A 831 27.26 20.18 44.61
N ASP A 832 26.56 20.86 45.52
CA ASP A 832 27.18 21.82 46.43
C ASP A 832 28.22 21.09 47.29
N SER A 833 29.48 21.17 46.87
CA SER A 833 30.63 20.93 47.73
C SER A 833 31.59 22.10 47.53
N GLU A 834 31.26 23.20 48.21
CA GLU A 834 32.23 24.26 48.50
C GLU A 834 33.07 23.87 49.70
N ASP A 835 34.36 24.19 49.59
CA ASP A 835 35.37 24.15 50.63
C ASP A 835 35.12 25.16 51.77
N GLU A 836 35.66 24.79 52.94
CA GLU A 836 36.22 25.64 54.01
C GLU A 836 35.34 26.47 54.98
N ASP A 837 35.48 26.09 56.26
CA ASP A 837 35.57 26.91 57.47
C ASP A 837 34.49 27.96 57.82
N SER A 838 33.65 27.62 58.81
CA SER A 838 33.44 28.51 59.96
C SER A 838 32.86 27.78 61.18
N GLU A 839 33.52 27.98 62.32
CA GLU A 839 33.05 27.62 63.66
C GLU A 839 31.78 28.37 64.07
N SER A 840 31.02 27.72 64.97
CA SER A 840 29.95 28.18 65.89
C SER A 840 28.64 27.47 65.55
N GLY A 841 28.15 26.52 66.36
CA GLY A 841 27.86 26.63 67.78
C GLY A 841 26.34 26.49 67.94
N VAL A 842 25.91 25.87 69.04
CA VAL A 842 24.54 25.91 69.62
C VAL A 842 23.63 24.69 69.36
N GLU A 843 23.63 23.86 70.41
CA GLU A 843 22.50 23.32 71.18
C GLU A 843 21.73 22.07 70.73
N GLU A 844 21.84 21.08 71.62
CA GLU A 844 20.87 20.05 71.96
C GLU A 844 19.43 20.57 71.97
N ASN A 845 18.51 19.77 71.45
CA ASN A 845 17.25 19.58 72.18
C ASN A 845 16.69 18.17 71.99
N VAL A 846 16.55 17.51 73.13
CA VAL A 846 15.92 16.22 73.39
C VAL A 846 14.42 16.43 73.54
N GLN A 847 13.59 15.55 72.98
CA GLN A 847 12.27 15.12 73.49
C GLN A 847 11.73 14.02 72.54
N SER A 848 11.77 12.74 72.93
CA SER A 848 10.75 11.96 73.69
C SER A 848 9.45 11.81 72.87
N ASP A 849 9.08 10.66 72.33
CA ASP A 849 8.64 9.37 72.94
C ASP A 849 7.16 9.16 72.58
N GLU A 850 6.76 7.88 72.58
CA GLU A 850 5.41 7.30 72.45
C GLU A 850 4.99 6.96 71.00
N ASP A 851 5.20 5.72 70.54
CA ASP A 851 4.44 4.48 70.81
C ASP A 851 3.03 4.48 70.19
N GLU A 852 2.83 3.62 69.19
CA GLU A 852 1.79 2.57 69.25
C GLU A 852 1.96 1.56 68.11
N VAL A 853 2.08 0.30 68.52
CA VAL A 853 2.09 -0.94 67.73
C VAL A 853 0.85 -1.72 68.15
N GLU A 854 0.03 -2.16 67.20
CA GLU A 854 -0.82 -3.38 67.29
C GLU A 854 -0.97 -3.92 65.84
N GLU A 855 -0.29 -5.03 65.49
CA GLU A 855 -0.67 -6.45 65.63
C GLU A 855 -1.76 -6.89 64.62
N GLU A 856 -1.41 -7.69 63.60
CA GLU A 856 -1.48 -9.18 63.54
C GLU A 856 -2.92 -9.70 63.36
N ASN A 857 -3.27 -10.77 62.62
CA ASN A 857 -2.59 -11.81 61.85
C ASN A 857 -3.69 -12.60 61.07
N HIS A 858 -3.45 -12.98 59.81
CA HIS A 858 -3.64 -14.36 59.30
C HIS A 858 -3.32 -14.53 57.81
#